data_AF-A0A9Q0F318-F1
#
_entry.id   AF-A0A9Q0F318-F1
#
_cell.length_a   1.000
_cell.length_b   1.000
_cell.length_c   1.000
_cell.angle_alpha   90.00
_cell.angle_beta   90.00
_cell.angle_gamma   90.00
#
_symmetry.space_group_name_H-M   'P 1'
#
loop_
_entity.id
_entity.type
_entity.pdbx_description
1 polymer ?
#
loop_
_entity_poly.entity_id
_entity_poly.type
_entity_poly.pdbx_seq_one_letter_code
_entity_poly.pdbx_strand_id
1 'polypeptide(L)'
;FGDVIPFLENKNVLVTAGATGFLAKIFVEKILRVQPNIQKIYLLLRAADDKSASQRLQNEVIEKDLFRVLKEEWGSNFNSFITQKIVLVPGDISLGEDFGVKEPKLRQEMWSQLDVLVNLAATTNFDERYDVALGTNTMGAQHVEGLIPEAPYTFKDSLNGVSGLDINEEKLIVQKKLNELETEEATDESITEAMKDLGLKRLKFFFVNAKGVVDVIPADMVVNGMLVAMVAHANQPSLSIYHTGSSKRNPITYREFRDYKFTYFKRRPWIGKNGEPVKVGRRMKMLGSTSIFHTYMFFRYSLKLKALALTSSAFGKNSHSKYGDLKRKVNFMMRLMKLYKPYLFFGGIFDDQNTGKLQMAAQKNSEEEAHLFYFDPQAIDWEDYFLNAHFPGVIVGKELFRVLKENWSSDFNSFISEKIVLVPGDISLDENLGVKNPNLREEMWSQLDVIINLAATTNFDERYDIALGINTFGAKNVVCFAKKCARLEKAGLIPEAPYTFRDTLHGVSGLDIDEEKKVVQQKLNELKTGETTTAELITEAMKDLGIKRLSFFLADPNGVPDLIPADMVVNTMLVAMVAHANQRPSQTIYHIGSSKRNPMTYRNFGDYGFTYFTGKPWIGKDGKPVKVGWPRIMGSLTIFHIYVAFRYLLLLQALAFANLAFGNYFHGIYSDLKRKVNFMMRLLELYMPYLFFHGVFDDKNTEKLRRAAQKNSKDSHLFYFDPKTINWEDYFLNAHFPGVVKNIGK
;
A
#
# COMPACT_ATOMS: atom_id res chain seq x y z
N PHE A 1 -45.46 -5.75 -4.49
CA PHE A 1 -44.02 -5.81 -4.26
C PHE A 1 -43.64 -7.29 -4.30
N GLY A 2 -42.55 -7.69 -4.95
CA GLY A 2 -42.09 -9.09 -4.97
C GLY A 2 -40.93 -9.28 -3.99
N ASP A 3 -40.54 -10.52 -3.73
CA ASP A 3 -39.42 -10.85 -2.86
C ASP A 3 -38.11 -10.92 -3.68
N VAL A 4 -37.00 -10.43 -3.11
CA VAL A 4 -35.67 -10.31 -3.74
C VAL A 4 -35.05 -11.65 -4.08
N ILE A 5 -35.08 -12.61 -3.14
CA ILE A 5 -34.46 -13.92 -3.31
C ILE A 5 -35.16 -14.70 -4.43
N PRO A 6 -36.50 -14.85 -4.45
CA PRO A 6 -37.20 -15.49 -5.55
C PRO A 6 -37.04 -14.74 -6.87
N PHE A 7 -37.00 -13.40 -6.86
CA PHE A 7 -36.81 -12.63 -8.08
C PHE A 7 -35.47 -12.92 -8.76
N LEU A 8 -34.39 -13.05 -7.98
CA LEU A 8 -33.03 -13.31 -8.47
C LEU A 8 -32.82 -14.74 -8.99
N GLU A 9 -33.73 -15.67 -8.69
CA GLU A 9 -33.62 -17.05 -9.13
C GLU A 9 -33.66 -17.16 -10.66
N ASN A 10 -32.72 -17.91 -11.24
CA ASN A 10 -32.56 -18.09 -12.68
C ASN A 10 -32.39 -16.80 -13.49
N LYS A 11 -32.01 -15.68 -12.85
CA LYS A 11 -31.74 -14.40 -13.54
C LYS A 11 -30.33 -14.31 -14.10
N ASN A 12 -30.20 -13.62 -15.23
CA ASN A 12 -28.94 -13.17 -15.80
C ASN A 12 -28.75 -11.68 -15.51
N VAL A 13 -27.69 -11.33 -14.79
CA VAL A 13 -27.43 -9.95 -14.34
C VAL A 13 -26.12 -9.45 -14.92
N LEU A 14 -26.12 -8.29 -15.58
CA LEU A 14 -24.91 -7.60 -16.01
C LEU A 14 -24.57 -6.54 -14.96
N VAL A 15 -23.38 -6.64 -14.39
CA VAL A 15 -22.83 -5.63 -13.47
C VAL A 15 -21.69 -4.93 -14.19
N THR A 16 -21.86 -3.64 -14.48
CA THR A 16 -20.73 -2.84 -14.95
C THR A 16 -19.89 -2.44 -13.75
N ALA A 17 -18.60 -2.74 -13.77
CA ALA A 17 -17.71 -2.38 -12.67
C ALA A 17 -16.55 -1.53 -13.19
N GLY A 18 -16.31 -0.41 -12.52
CA GLY A 18 -15.04 0.28 -12.64
C GLY A 18 -13.91 -0.65 -12.18
N ALA A 19 -12.68 -0.35 -12.59
CA ALA A 19 -11.53 -1.23 -12.41
C ALA A 19 -11.30 -1.71 -10.95
N THR A 20 -11.89 -1.08 -9.93
CA THR A 20 -11.70 -1.43 -8.52
C THR A 20 -13.00 -1.31 -7.69
N GLY A 21 -14.17 -1.27 -8.34
CA GLY A 21 -15.43 -0.82 -7.76
C GLY A 21 -15.80 -1.50 -6.43
N PHE A 22 -15.70 -0.76 -5.33
CA PHE A 22 -16.00 -1.26 -3.98
C PHE A 22 -17.45 -1.77 -3.86
N LEU A 23 -18.42 -0.97 -4.32
CA LEU A 23 -19.85 -1.33 -4.30
C LEU A 23 -20.18 -2.54 -5.17
N ALA A 24 -19.60 -2.63 -6.38
CA ALA A 24 -19.85 -3.75 -7.29
C ALA A 24 -19.47 -5.09 -6.66
N LYS A 25 -18.37 -5.14 -5.89
CA LYS A 25 -17.95 -6.36 -5.19
C LYS A 25 -18.92 -6.76 -4.08
N ILE A 26 -19.41 -5.80 -3.31
CA ILE A 26 -20.39 -6.07 -2.24
C ILE A 26 -21.70 -6.54 -2.86
N PHE A 27 -22.13 -5.92 -3.96
CA PHE A 27 -23.33 -6.31 -4.70
C PHE A 27 -23.25 -7.74 -5.23
N VAL A 28 -22.15 -8.08 -5.92
CA VAL A 28 -21.92 -9.44 -6.45
C VAL A 28 -21.82 -10.48 -5.33
N GLU A 29 -21.07 -10.21 -4.26
CA GLU A 29 -20.97 -11.12 -3.11
C GLU A 29 -22.35 -11.37 -2.48
N LYS A 30 -23.12 -10.29 -2.25
CA LYS A 30 -24.43 -10.37 -1.62
C LYS A 30 -25.39 -11.23 -2.43
N ILE A 31 -25.47 -11.04 -3.75
CA ILE A 31 -26.33 -11.85 -4.63
C ILE A 31 -25.96 -13.33 -4.56
N LEU A 32 -24.67 -13.65 -4.72
CA LEU A 32 -24.20 -15.04 -4.72
C LEU A 32 -24.47 -15.75 -3.39
N ARG A 33 -24.43 -15.01 -2.28
CA ARG A 33 -24.67 -15.54 -0.94
C ARG A 33 -26.15 -15.77 -0.65
N VAL A 34 -27.03 -14.84 -1.05
CA VAL A 34 -28.46 -14.93 -0.72
C VAL A 34 -29.26 -15.73 -1.75
N GLN A 35 -28.79 -15.85 -2.99
CA GLN A 35 -29.48 -16.60 -4.05
C GLN A 35 -28.47 -17.36 -4.94
N PRO A 36 -28.00 -18.54 -4.51
CA PRO A 36 -27.05 -19.34 -5.28
C PRO A 36 -27.66 -19.93 -6.58
N ASN A 37 -28.98 -19.94 -6.75
CA ASN A 37 -29.66 -20.37 -7.98
C ASN A 37 -29.76 -19.26 -9.05
N ILE A 38 -29.08 -18.12 -8.88
CA ILE A 38 -28.92 -17.16 -9.97
C ILE A 38 -28.31 -17.86 -11.21
N GLN A 39 -28.73 -17.49 -12.42
CA GLN A 39 -28.28 -18.14 -13.65
C GLN A 39 -26.84 -17.74 -13.96
N LYS A 40 -26.61 -16.44 -14.25
CA LYS A 40 -25.28 -15.89 -14.54
C LYS A 40 -25.17 -14.43 -14.09
N ILE A 41 -24.00 -14.05 -13.61
CA ILE A 41 -23.56 -12.66 -13.40
C ILE A 41 -22.50 -12.35 -14.45
N TYR A 42 -22.87 -11.55 -15.46
CA TYR A 42 -21.92 -10.97 -16.39
C TYR A 42 -21.21 -9.80 -15.70
N LEU A 43 -19.91 -9.91 -15.46
CA LEU A 43 -19.15 -8.88 -14.75
C LEU A 43 -18.20 -8.16 -15.73
N LEU A 44 -18.56 -6.93 -16.10
CA LEU A 44 -17.76 -6.11 -17.01
C LEU A 44 -16.57 -5.51 -16.26
N LEU A 45 -15.36 -5.86 -16.70
CA LEU A 45 -14.11 -5.30 -16.18
C LEU A 45 -13.29 -4.66 -17.29
N ARG A 46 -12.96 -3.37 -17.13
CA ARG A 46 -12.06 -2.64 -18.03
C ARG A 46 -10.68 -3.26 -18.02
N ALA A 47 -10.24 -3.94 -19.07
CA ALA A 47 -8.88 -4.49 -19.14
C ALA A 47 -8.34 -4.41 -20.58
N ALA A 48 -7.01 -4.49 -20.72
CA ALA A 48 -6.38 -4.47 -22.03
C ALA A 48 -6.71 -5.74 -22.85
N ASP A 49 -6.81 -6.87 -22.16
CA ASP A 49 -7.06 -8.21 -22.70
C ASP A 49 -7.72 -9.13 -21.67
N ASP A 50 -8.22 -10.28 -22.13
CA ASP A 50 -8.94 -11.29 -21.33
C ASP A 50 -8.11 -11.83 -20.17
N LYS A 51 -6.79 -11.94 -20.36
CA LYS A 51 -5.88 -12.42 -19.33
C LYS A 51 -5.76 -11.41 -18.19
N SER A 52 -5.60 -10.14 -18.53
CA SER A 52 -5.59 -9.03 -17.58
C SER A 52 -6.92 -8.92 -16.85
N ALA A 53 -8.04 -9.10 -17.57
CA ALA A 53 -9.37 -9.13 -16.97
C ALA A 53 -9.51 -10.28 -15.95
N SER A 54 -9.01 -11.48 -16.30
CA SER A 54 -9.05 -12.67 -15.44
C SER A 54 -8.21 -12.49 -14.18
N GLN A 55 -7.01 -11.94 -14.33
CA GLN A 55 -6.14 -11.64 -13.20
C GLN A 55 -6.78 -10.61 -12.26
N ARG A 56 -7.46 -9.61 -12.83
CA ARG A 56 -8.16 -8.59 -12.05
C ARG A 56 -9.39 -9.14 -11.34
N LEU A 57 -10.19 -9.97 -11.99
CA LEU A 57 -11.28 -10.70 -11.33
C LEU A 57 -10.76 -11.48 -10.11
N GLN A 58 -9.68 -12.24 -10.28
CA GLN A 58 -9.10 -13.02 -9.21
C GLN A 58 -8.58 -12.12 -8.07
N ASN A 59 -7.65 -11.20 -8.37
CA ASN A 59 -6.90 -10.45 -7.37
C ASN A 59 -7.71 -9.32 -6.71
N GLU A 60 -8.63 -8.71 -7.46
CA GLU A 60 -9.34 -7.49 -7.05
C GLU A 60 -10.72 -7.78 -6.49
N VAL A 61 -11.33 -8.92 -6.88
CA VAL A 61 -12.69 -9.33 -6.49
C VAL A 61 -12.65 -10.61 -5.64
N ILE A 62 -12.35 -11.76 -6.24
CA ILE A 62 -12.55 -13.08 -5.62
C ILE A 62 -11.61 -13.33 -4.44
N GLU A 63 -10.35 -12.89 -4.51
CA GLU A 63 -9.39 -13.07 -3.43
C GLU A 63 -9.62 -12.14 -2.22
N LYS A 64 -10.51 -11.16 -2.31
CA LYS A 64 -10.76 -10.26 -1.18
C LYS A 64 -11.46 -10.98 -0.02
N ASP A 65 -11.16 -10.54 1.20
CA ASP A 65 -11.82 -10.98 2.45
C ASP A 65 -13.34 -10.81 2.42
N LEU A 66 -13.85 -9.93 1.54
CA LEU A 66 -15.27 -9.77 1.30
C LEU A 66 -15.95 -11.11 0.94
N PHE A 67 -15.31 -11.96 0.13
CA PHE A 67 -15.85 -13.25 -0.31
C PHE A 67 -15.61 -14.39 0.69
N ARG A 68 -15.15 -14.07 1.92
CA ARG A 68 -14.79 -15.10 2.92
C ARG A 68 -15.96 -16.00 3.28
N VAL A 69 -17.15 -15.44 3.52
CA VAL A 69 -18.34 -16.22 3.89
C VAL A 69 -18.69 -17.24 2.80
N LEU A 70 -18.72 -16.81 1.54
CA LEU A 70 -18.93 -17.71 0.40
C LEU A 70 -17.84 -18.80 0.28
N LYS A 71 -16.57 -18.46 0.56
CA LYS A 71 -15.49 -19.46 0.56
C LYS A 71 -15.67 -20.50 1.66
N GLU A 72 -16.09 -20.07 2.85
CA GLU A 72 -16.38 -20.95 3.99
C GLU A 72 -17.59 -21.86 3.70
N GLU A 73 -18.68 -21.29 3.16
CA GLU A 73 -19.91 -22.03 2.83
C GLU A 73 -19.73 -23.08 1.73
N TRP A 74 -19.00 -22.74 0.65
CA TRP A 74 -18.83 -23.64 -0.50
C TRP A 74 -17.57 -24.51 -0.42
N GLY A 75 -16.63 -24.20 0.47
CA GLY A 75 -15.39 -24.96 0.66
C GLY A 75 -14.64 -25.23 -0.64
N SER A 76 -14.31 -26.50 -0.90
CA SER A 76 -13.61 -26.92 -2.13
C SER A 76 -14.38 -26.63 -3.42
N ASN A 77 -15.71 -26.48 -3.34
CA ASN A 77 -16.57 -26.22 -4.49
C ASN A 77 -16.65 -24.72 -4.84
N PHE A 78 -16.08 -23.83 -4.02
CA PHE A 78 -16.16 -22.39 -4.21
C PHE A 78 -15.70 -21.93 -5.60
N ASN A 79 -14.53 -22.40 -6.06
CA ASN A 79 -14.02 -22.02 -7.37
C ASN A 79 -14.94 -22.50 -8.50
N SER A 80 -15.48 -23.72 -8.40
CA SER A 80 -16.44 -24.25 -9.37
C SER A 80 -17.73 -23.44 -9.38
N PHE A 81 -18.24 -23.07 -8.21
CA PHE A 81 -19.42 -22.22 -8.05
C PHE A 81 -19.19 -20.84 -8.70
N ILE A 82 -18.08 -20.17 -8.42
CA ILE A 82 -17.74 -18.88 -9.02
C ILE A 82 -17.63 -18.99 -10.55
N THR A 83 -16.94 -20.00 -11.07
CA THR A 83 -16.81 -20.19 -12.54
C THR A 83 -18.15 -20.49 -13.21
N GLN A 84 -19.07 -21.17 -12.52
CA GLN A 84 -20.42 -21.42 -13.04
C GLN A 84 -21.29 -20.16 -13.02
N LYS A 85 -21.15 -19.32 -11.99
CA LYS A 85 -22.06 -18.18 -11.76
C LYS A 85 -21.56 -16.86 -12.32
N ILE A 86 -20.24 -16.64 -12.42
CA ILE A 86 -19.67 -15.39 -12.93
C ILE A 86 -19.11 -15.60 -14.34
N VAL A 87 -19.62 -14.82 -15.28
CA VAL A 87 -19.05 -14.70 -16.63
C VAL A 87 -18.30 -13.39 -16.71
N LEU A 88 -16.98 -13.47 -16.89
CA LEU A 88 -16.13 -12.30 -17.06
C LEU A 88 -16.36 -11.66 -18.43
N VAL A 89 -16.59 -10.34 -18.45
CA VAL A 89 -16.76 -9.57 -19.69
C VAL A 89 -15.64 -8.53 -19.78
N PRO A 90 -14.58 -8.77 -20.55
CA PRO A 90 -13.54 -7.77 -20.79
C PRO A 90 -14.10 -6.66 -21.68
N GLY A 91 -14.18 -5.45 -21.15
CA GLY A 91 -14.74 -4.31 -21.89
C GLY A 91 -14.72 -3.01 -21.08
N ASP A 92 -14.93 -1.89 -21.77
CA ASP A 92 -14.94 -0.55 -21.20
C ASP A 92 -16.23 0.17 -21.62
N ILE A 93 -16.99 0.61 -20.62
CA ILE A 93 -18.25 1.33 -20.80
C ILE A 93 -18.07 2.61 -21.62
N SER A 94 -16.86 3.19 -21.70
CA SER A 94 -16.62 4.37 -22.53
C SER A 94 -16.50 4.08 -24.04
N LEU A 95 -16.48 2.81 -24.45
CA LEU A 95 -16.20 2.38 -25.84
C LEU A 95 -17.47 2.01 -26.62
N GLY A 96 -18.51 2.84 -26.53
CA GLY A 96 -19.76 2.70 -27.27
C GLY A 96 -20.77 1.74 -26.63
N GLU A 97 -21.90 1.52 -27.33
CA GLU A 97 -23.05 0.70 -26.87
C GLU A 97 -22.68 -0.78 -26.65
N ASP A 98 -21.67 -1.29 -27.36
CA ASP A 98 -21.14 -2.64 -27.18
C ASP A 98 -20.13 -2.76 -26.02
N PHE A 99 -19.89 -1.68 -25.27
CA PHE A 99 -18.93 -1.58 -24.16
C PHE A 99 -17.51 -2.06 -24.53
N GLY A 100 -17.11 -1.93 -25.79
CA GLY A 100 -15.84 -2.45 -26.29
C GLY A 100 -15.65 -3.97 -26.17
N VAL A 101 -16.73 -4.74 -25.98
CA VAL A 101 -16.67 -6.22 -25.90
C VAL A 101 -16.30 -6.78 -27.26
N LYS A 102 -15.08 -7.30 -27.36
CA LYS A 102 -14.49 -7.76 -28.64
C LYS A 102 -15.11 -9.07 -29.13
N GLU A 103 -15.45 -9.99 -28.22
CA GLU A 103 -15.92 -11.34 -28.57
C GLU A 103 -17.40 -11.34 -28.99
N PRO A 104 -17.74 -11.53 -30.27
CA PRO A 104 -19.11 -11.36 -30.77
C PRO A 104 -20.09 -12.38 -30.19
N LYS A 105 -19.64 -13.61 -29.93
CA LYS A 105 -20.49 -14.67 -29.35
C LYS A 105 -20.89 -14.35 -27.92
N LEU A 106 -19.91 -13.95 -27.09
CA LEU A 106 -20.15 -13.54 -25.71
C LEU A 106 -21.12 -12.36 -25.67
N ARG A 107 -20.91 -11.37 -26.56
CA ARG A 107 -21.79 -10.21 -26.66
C ARG A 107 -23.22 -10.59 -27.02
N GLN A 108 -23.40 -11.43 -28.04
CA GLN A 108 -24.73 -11.89 -28.46
C GLN A 108 -25.42 -12.73 -27.38
N GLU A 109 -24.70 -13.66 -26.73
CA GLU A 109 -25.22 -14.49 -25.63
C GLU A 109 -25.70 -13.60 -24.48
N MET A 110 -24.83 -12.70 -24.01
CA MET A 110 -25.13 -11.77 -22.94
C MET A 110 -26.39 -10.95 -23.26
N TRP A 111 -26.46 -10.30 -24.42
CA TRP A 111 -27.61 -9.47 -24.78
C TRP A 111 -28.92 -10.23 -24.95
N SER A 112 -28.86 -11.47 -25.45
CA SER A 112 -30.07 -12.28 -25.67
C SER A 112 -30.67 -12.84 -24.37
N GLN A 113 -29.88 -12.94 -23.31
CA GLN A 113 -30.28 -13.59 -22.06
C GLN A 113 -30.41 -12.62 -20.88
N LEU A 114 -29.97 -11.37 -21.04
CA LEU A 114 -29.90 -10.40 -19.94
C LEU A 114 -31.28 -10.07 -19.37
N ASP A 115 -31.45 -10.28 -18.06
CA ASP A 115 -32.66 -9.89 -17.34
C ASP A 115 -32.51 -8.53 -16.67
N VAL A 116 -31.32 -8.22 -16.13
CA VAL A 116 -31.05 -7.01 -15.35
C VAL A 116 -29.68 -6.43 -15.70
N LEU A 117 -29.61 -5.12 -15.90
CA LEU A 117 -28.37 -4.36 -15.99
C LEU A 117 -28.20 -3.45 -14.77
N VAL A 118 -27.07 -3.56 -14.08
CA VAL A 118 -26.69 -2.74 -12.94
C VAL A 118 -25.43 -1.95 -13.30
N ASN A 119 -25.57 -0.64 -13.50
CA ASN A 119 -24.45 0.23 -13.86
C ASN A 119 -23.74 0.77 -12.61
N LEU A 120 -22.53 0.27 -12.33
CA LEU A 120 -21.67 0.75 -11.23
C LEU A 120 -20.30 1.23 -11.73
N ALA A 121 -20.12 1.37 -13.05
CA ALA A 121 -18.91 1.90 -13.64
C ALA A 121 -18.86 3.42 -13.52
N ALA A 122 -17.92 3.91 -12.73
CA ALA A 122 -17.61 5.33 -12.62
C ALA A 122 -16.15 5.52 -12.19
N THR A 123 -15.57 6.66 -12.56
CA THR A 123 -14.37 7.19 -11.89
C THR A 123 -14.78 8.23 -10.86
N THR A 124 -14.28 8.06 -9.64
CA THR A 124 -14.46 8.99 -8.52
C THR A 124 -13.15 9.72 -8.18
N ASN A 125 -12.13 9.58 -9.02
CA ASN A 125 -10.86 10.27 -8.88
C ASN A 125 -10.99 11.71 -9.38
N PHE A 126 -10.85 12.68 -8.48
CA PHE A 126 -10.94 14.11 -8.80
C PHE A 126 -9.79 14.64 -9.66
N ASP A 127 -8.67 13.91 -9.71
CA ASP A 127 -7.49 14.24 -10.53
C ASP A 127 -7.45 13.43 -11.84
N GLU A 128 -8.54 12.73 -12.20
CA GLU A 128 -8.63 11.98 -13.44
C GLU A 128 -8.62 12.89 -14.67
N ARG A 129 -8.10 12.37 -15.78
CA ARG A 129 -8.21 12.99 -17.10
C ARG A 129 -9.68 13.27 -17.43
N TYR A 130 -10.00 14.51 -17.80
CA TYR A 130 -11.37 14.92 -18.08
C TYR A 130 -12.04 14.10 -19.18
N ASP A 131 -11.31 13.76 -20.25
CA ASP A 131 -11.83 12.91 -21.34
C ASP A 131 -12.18 11.50 -20.85
N VAL A 132 -11.40 10.95 -19.91
CA VAL A 132 -11.67 9.65 -19.27
C VAL A 132 -12.89 9.75 -18.35
N ALA A 133 -12.99 10.81 -17.54
CA ALA A 133 -14.11 11.04 -16.65
C ALA A 133 -15.43 11.25 -17.41
N LEU A 134 -15.41 12.06 -18.46
CA LEU A 134 -16.55 12.28 -19.36
C LEU A 134 -16.92 10.97 -20.08
N GLY A 135 -15.92 10.25 -20.60
CA GLY A 135 -16.11 8.97 -21.28
C GLY A 135 -16.75 7.91 -20.38
N THR A 136 -16.35 7.83 -19.11
CA THR A 136 -16.86 6.82 -18.18
C THR A 136 -18.20 7.23 -17.55
N ASN A 137 -18.25 8.41 -16.92
CA ASN A 137 -19.37 8.81 -16.06
C ASN A 137 -20.55 9.39 -16.85
N THR A 138 -20.31 9.95 -18.04
CA THR A 138 -21.35 10.59 -18.85
C THR A 138 -21.66 9.74 -20.08
N MET A 139 -20.68 9.54 -20.95
CA MET A 139 -20.89 8.76 -22.18
C MET A 139 -21.16 7.29 -21.86
N GLY A 140 -20.45 6.73 -20.89
CA GLY A 140 -20.69 5.35 -20.45
C GLY A 140 -22.08 5.14 -19.87
N ALA A 141 -22.58 6.07 -19.06
CA ALA A 141 -23.97 6.05 -18.60
C ALA A 141 -24.96 6.14 -19.77
N GLN A 142 -24.67 6.98 -20.77
CA GLN A 142 -25.48 7.09 -22.00
C GLN A 142 -25.49 5.80 -22.82
N HIS A 143 -24.39 5.05 -22.88
CA HIS A 143 -24.33 3.77 -23.60
C HIS A 143 -25.19 2.69 -22.92
N VAL A 144 -25.49 2.83 -21.63
CA VAL A 144 -26.35 1.90 -20.86
C VAL A 144 -27.83 2.24 -21.01
N GLU A 145 -28.17 3.52 -20.95
CA GLU A 145 -29.54 4.03 -21.01
C GLU A 145 -29.52 5.30 -21.86
N GLY A 146 -30.19 5.30 -23.01
CA GLY A 146 -30.36 6.52 -23.81
C GLY A 146 -30.90 7.65 -22.95
N LEU A 147 -30.05 8.66 -22.68
CA LEU A 147 -30.27 9.93 -21.98
C LEU A 147 -31.48 10.01 -21.02
N ILE A 148 -31.20 10.07 -19.71
CA ILE A 148 -32.01 10.83 -18.76
C ILE A 148 -31.55 12.29 -18.84
N PRO A 149 -32.30 13.22 -19.44
CA PRO A 149 -31.92 14.62 -19.47
C PRO A 149 -32.11 15.23 -18.07
N GLU A 150 -31.03 15.38 -17.31
CA GLU A 150 -30.98 16.44 -16.31
C GLU A 150 -30.79 17.78 -17.02
N ALA A 151 -31.41 18.84 -16.49
CA ALA A 151 -31.32 20.17 -17.06
C ALA A 151 -29.83 20.57 -17.21
N PRO A 152 -29.33 20.81 -18.45
CA PRO A 152 -27.94 21.13 -18.65
C PRO A 152 -27.64 22.48 -17.99
N TYR A 153 -26.61 22.52 -17.16
CA TYR A 153 -25.96 23.78 -16.81
C TYR A 153 -25.35 24.39 -18.08
N THR A 154 -25.62 25.67 -18.31
CA THR A 154 -25.25 26.37 -19.53
C THR A 154 -23.72 26.41 -19.71
N PHE A 155 -23.25 25.92 -20.86
CA PHE A 155 -21.85 25.90 -21.25
C PHE A 155 -21.33 27.32 -21.52
N LYS A 156 -20.74 27.97 -20.52
CA LYS A 156 -19.70 29.03 -20.60
C LYS A 156 -19.23 29.61 -19.26
N ASP A 157 -19.78 29.17 -18.12
CA ASP A 157 -19.28 29.58 -16.82
C ASP A 157 -18.48 28.46 -16.13
N SER A 158 -17.20 28.68 -15.89
CA SER A 158 -16.49 27.90 -14.86
C SER A 158 -17.11 28.24 -13.50
N LEU A 159 -17.43 27.25 -12.67
CA LEU A 159 -18.06 27.46 -11.35
C LEU A 159 -17.26 28.35 -10.38
N ASN A 160 -16.07 28.83 -10.74
CA ASN A 160 -15.32 29.79 -9.94
C ASN A 160 -14.68 30.98 -10.69
N GLY A 161 -14.60 31.00 -12.03
CA GLY A 161 -14.04 32.12 -12.78
C GLY A 161 -12.70 32.64 -12.23
N VAL A 162 -11.82 31.76 -11.71
CA VAL A 162 -10.55 32.17 -11.09
C VAL A 162 -9.42 31.96 -12.07
N SER A 163 -8.97 33.04 -12.71
CA SER A 163 -7.55 33.18 -13.00
C SER A 163 -6.81 33.33 -11.65
N GLY A 164 -5.86 32.44 -11.37
CA GLY A 164 -5.08 32.50 -10.12
C GLY A 164 -4.71 31.17 -9.48
N LEU A 165 -5.03 30.02 -10.10
CA LEU A 165 -4.18 28.85 -9.90
C LEU A 165 -2.99 29.02 -10.84
N ASP A 166 -1.90 29.60 -10.34
CA ASP A 166 -0.63 29.40 -11.01
C ASP A 166 -0.09 28.02 -10.59
N ILE A 167 -0.40 27.01 -11.40
CA ILE A 167 0.13 25.64 -11.24
C ILE A 167 1.64 25.68 -11.17
N ASN A 168 2.27 26.62 -11.88
CA ASN A 168 3.71 26.75 -11.90
C ASN A 168 4.23 27.31 -10.57
N GLU A 169 3.52 28.22 -9.91
CA GLU A 169 3.89 28.68 -8.55
C GLU A 169 3.73 27.59 -7.47
N GLU A 170 2.65 26.80 -7.49
CA GLU A 170 2.48 25.68 -6.54
C GLU A 170 3.49 24.56 -6.80
N LYS A 171 3.79 24.26 -8.08
CA LYS A 171 4.92 23.42 -8.47
C LYS A 171 6.23 24.00 -7.97
N LEU A 172 6.43 25.32 -8.01
CA LEU A 172 7.64 25.97 -7.49
C LEU A 172 7.77 25.82 -5.97
N ILE A 173 6.68 25.80 -5.21
CA ILE A 173 6.68 25.59 -3.74
C ILE A 173 7.05 24.15 -3.41
N VAL A 174 6.41 23.19 -4.10
CA VAL A 174 6.72 21.78 -3.98
C VAL A 174 8.18 21.55 -4.36
N GLN A 175 8.61 22.09 -5.51
CA GLN A 175 9.98 21.97 -5.98
C GLN A 175 10.97 22.67 -5.05
N LYS A 176 10.67 23.86 -4.52
CA LYS A 176 11.55 24.52 -3.55
C LYS A 176 11.68 23.72 -2.27
N LYS A 177 10.58 23.15 -1.77
CA LYS A 177 10.64 22.33 -0.56
C LYS A 177 11.36 21.01 -0.80
N LEU A 178 11.14 20.38 -1.96
CA LEU A 178 11.89 19.21 -2.40
C LEU A 178 13.37 19.54 -2.55
N ASN A 179 13.74 20.64 -3.22
CA ASN A 179 15.12 21.08 -3.36
C ASN A 179 15.77 21.43 -2.00
N GLU A 180 15.05 22.09 -1.08
CA GLU A 180 15.51 22.35 0.29
C GLU A 180 15.79 21.03 1.02
N LEU A 181 14.86 20.07 0.94
CA LEU A 181 15.01 18.75 1.53
C LEU A 181 16.15 17.96 0.85
N GLU A 182 16.34 18.09 -0.46
CA GLU A 182 17.45 17.50 -1.20
C GLU A 182 18.80 18.11 -0.78
N THR A 183 18.87 19.43 -0.56
CA THR A 183 20.06 20.12 -0.03
C THR A 183 20.35 19.84 1.44
N GLU A 184 19.32 19.51 2.22
CA GLU A 184 19.41 19.03 3.60
C GLU A 184 19.75 17.53 3.67
N GLU A 185 19.94 16.89 2.51
CA GLU A 185 20.08 15.44 2.37
C GLU A 185 18.97 14.71 3.17
N ALA A 186 17.72 15.07 2.95
CA ALA A 186 16.57 14.43 3.57
C ALA A 186 16.34 13.05 2.92
N THR A 187 16.10 11.99 3.70
CA THR A 187 15.75 10.65 3.19
C THR A 187 14.40 10.66 2.46
N ASP A 188 14.13 9.72 1.55
CA ASP A 188 12.84 9.64 0.83
C ASP A 188 11.62 9.53 1.76
N GLU A 189 11.80 8.87 2.90
CA GLU A 189 10.79 8.79 3.94
C GLU A 189 10.56 10.13 4.63
N SER A 190 11.63 10.88 4.90
CA SER A 190 11.55 12.24 5.45
C SER A 190 11.05 13.26 4.43
N ILE A 191 11.30 13.05 3.14
CA ILE A 191 10.71 13.82 2.04
C ILE A 191 9.21 13.55 1.99
N THR A 192 8.81 12.28 1.99
CA THR A 192 7.40 11.86 2.00
C THR A 192 6.67 12.42 3.22
N GLU A 193 7.26 12.33 4.40
CA GLU A 193 6.72 12.93 5.61
C GLU A 193 6.70 14.44 5.52
N ALA A 194 7.79 15.10 5.16
CA ALA A 194 7.85 16.56 5.04
C ALA A 194 6.85 17.09 4.01
N MET A 195 6.52 16.32 2.97
CA MET A 195 5.50 16.65 1.97
C MET A 195 4.08 16.43 2.50
N LYS A 196 3.83 15.35 3.25
CA LYS A 196 2.58 15.15 4.00
C LYS A 196 2.39 16.24 5.05
N ASP A 197 3.45 16.56 5.78
CA ASP A 197 3.52 17.62 6.78
C ASP A 197 3.42 19.00 6.15
N LEU A 198 3.94 19.20 4.94
CA LEU A 198 3.75 20.42 4.15
C LEU A 198 2.25 20.57 3.88
N GLY A 199 1.59 19.54 3.34
CA GLY A 199 0.14 19.48 3.13
C GLY A 199 -0.68 19.75 4.40
N LEU A 200 -0.35 19.08 5.50
CA LEU A 200 -1.01 19.23 6.81
C LEU A 200 -0.74 20.61 7.45
N LYS A 201 0.49 21.15 7.35
CA LYS A 201 0.84 22.51 7.80
C LYS A 201 0.12 23.58 6.96
N ARG A 202 -0.31 23.23 5.74
CA ARG A 202 -1.19 24.08 4.92
C ARG A 202 -2.66 24.00 5.32
N LEU A 203 -3.10 23.04 6.12
CA LEU A 203 -4.51 22.88 6.56
C LEU A 203 -4.63 22.87 8.09
N LYS A 204 -4.72 24.06 8.71
CA LYS A 204 -4.80 24.21 10.19
C LYS A 204 -6.23 24.33 10.74
N PHE A 205 -7.21 24.34 9.86
CA PHE A 205 -8.62 24.48 10.17
C PHE A 205 -9.41 23.81 9.06
N PHE A 206 -10.66 23.51 9.33
CA PHE A 206 -11.58 22.99 8.32
C PHE A 206 -12.63 24.06 8.02
N PHE A 207 -12.71 24.48 6.76
CA PHE A 207 -13.66 25.50 6.32
C PHE A 207 -14.98 24.80 5.97
N VAL A 208 -15.81 24.59 6.99
CA VAL A 208 -17.08 23.86 6.89
C VAL A 208 -18.08 24.45 7.87
N ASN A 209 -19.37 24.40 7.54
CA ASN A 209 -20.41 24.64 8.53
C ASN A 209 -20.43 23.46 9.53
N ALA A 210 -20.09 23.71 10.80
CA ALA A 210 -20.07 22.65 11.82
C ALA A 210 -21.46 22.01 12.05
N LYS A 211 -22.55 22.74 11.76
CA LYS A 211 -23.92 22.20 11.80
C LYS A 211 -24.37 21.62 10.45
N GLY A 212 -23.53 21.71 9.42
CA GLY A 212 -23.81 21.11 8.13
C GLY A 212 -23.92 19.60 8.28
N VAL A 213 -24.93 19.02 7.65
CA VAL A 213 -25.15 17.58 7.62
C VAL A 213 -24.16 16.97 6.62
N VAL A 214 -23.51 15.87 7.01
CA VAL A 214 -22.70 15.04 6.13
C VAL A 214 -23.57 13.89 5.69
N ASP A 215 -23.68 13.67 4.37
CA ASP A 215 -24.39 12.51 3.88
C ASP A 215 -23.43 11.32 3.84
N VAL A 216 -23.62 10.38 4.76
CA VAL A 216 -22.82 9.16 4.90
C VAL A 216 -23.78 7.98 5.03
N ILE A 217 -23.44 6.85 4.44
CA ILE A 217 -24.23 5.63 4.54
C ILE A 217 -23.30 4.40 4.49
N PRO A 218 -23.56 3.34 5.28
CA PRO A 218 -22.90 2.05 5.12
C PRO A 218 -23.15 1.46 3.71
N ALA A 219 -22.12 0.86 3.11
CA ALA A 219 -22.18 0.41 1.72
C ALA A 219 -23.10 -0.80 1.49
N ASP A 220 -23.27 -1.64 2.52
CA ASP A 220 -24.22 -2.74 2.56
C ASP A 220 -25.68 -2.26 2.50
N MET A 221 -26.00 -1.15 3.18
CA MET A 221 -27.34 -0.53 3.07
C MET A 221 -27.62 -0.01 1.65
N VAL A 222 -26.61 0.52 0.95
CA VAL A 222 -26.74 0.93 -0.46
C VAL A 222 -27.03 -0.29 -1.34
N VAL A 223 -26.29 -1.38 -1.18
CA VAL A 223 -26.50 -2.62 -1.93
C VAL A 223 -27.89 -3.21 -1.66
N ASN A 224 -28.33 -3.23 -0.40
CA ASN A 224 -29.67 -3.69 -0.04
C ASN A 224 -30.75 -2.81 -0.71
N GLY A 225 -30.61 -1.48 -0.66
CA GLY A 225 -31.51 -0.55 -1.33
C GLY A 225 -31.58 -0.77 -2.85
N MET A 226 -30.44 -1.03 -3.49
CA MET A 226 -30.38 -1.36 -4.92
C MET A 226 -31.12 -2.65 -5.26
N LEU A 227 -30.93 -3.72 -4.48
CA LEU A 227 -31.58 -5.01 -4.70
C LEU A 227 -33.10 -4.90 -4.53
N VAL A 228 -33.55 -4.17 -3.52
CA VAL A 228 -34.97 -3.93 -3.28
C VAL A 228 -35.58 -3.04 -4.37
N ALA A 229 -34.86 -2.01 -4.83
CA ALA A 229 -35.32 -1.15 -5.93
C ALA A 229 -35.48 -1.93 -7.24
N MET A 230 -34.53 -2.83 -7.54
CA MET A 230 -34.55 -3.69 -8.71
C MET A 230 -35.84 -4.53 -8.77
N VAL A 231 -36.25 -5.14 -7.66
CA VAL A 231 -37.49 -5.95 -7.60
C VAL A 231 -38.73 -5.08 -7.71
N ALA A 232 -38.71 -3.88 -7.14
CA ALA A 232 -39.82 -2.93 -7.20
C ALA A 232 -40.21 -2.59 -8.65
N HIS A 233 -39.21 -2.48 -9.53
CA HIS A 233 -39.38 -2.03 -10.92
C HIS A 233 -39.36 -3.15 -11.94
N ALA A 234 -39.07 -4.39 -11.53
CA ALA A 234 -39.02 -5.55 -12.42
C ALA A 234 -40.25 -5.71 -13.34
N ASN A 235 -41.44 -5.31 -12.85
CA ASN A 235 -42.70 -5.46 -13.59
C ASN A 235 -43.35 -4.12 -13.97
N GLN A 236 -42.74 -2.98 -13.61
CA GLN A 236 -43.26 -1.64 -13.90
C GLN A 236 -42.10 -0.72 -14.26
N PRO A 237 -41.67 -0.70 -15.53
CA PRO A 237 -40.57 0.15 -15.98
C PRO A 237 -40.94 1.62 -15.75
N SER A 238 -40.31 2.25 -14.78
CA SER A 238 -40.48 3.67 -14.50
C SER A 238 -39.16 4.25 -14.03
N LEU A 239 -38.84 5.47 -14.47
CA LEU A 239 -37.70 6.18 -13.95
C LEU A 239 -38.00 6.61 -12.51
N SER A 240 -37.34 5.96 -11.56
CA SER A 240 -37.46 6.26 -10.14
C SER A 240 -36.10 6.55 -9.54
N ILE A 241 -35.99 7.68 -8.84
CA ILE A 241 -34.77 8.07 -8.14
C ILE A 241 -34.91 7.67 -6.67
N TYR A 242 -33.97 6.86 -6.20
CA TYR A 242 -33.85 6.44 -4.81
C TYR A 242 -32.58 7.01 -4.21
N HIS A 243 -32.75 7.95 -3.27
CA HIS A 243 -31.62 8.47 -2.52
C HIS A 243 -31.35 7.58 -1.31
N THR A 244 -30.24 6.84 -1.33
CA THR A 244 -29.79 6.07 -0.15
C THR A 244 -28.78 6.91 0.62
N GLY A 245 -29.30 7.83 1.42
CA GLY A 245 -28.52 8.73 2.27
C GLY A 245 -29.09 8.77 3.68
N SER A 246 -28.29 9.25 4.62
CA SER A 246 -28.73 9.44 6.00
C SER A 246 -29.20 10.86 6.30
N SER A 247 -28.87 11.82 5.42
CA SER A 247 -29.03 13.26 5.69
C SER A 247 -30.44 13.70 6.08
N LYS A 248 -31.49 13.01 5.64
CA LYS A 248 -32.90 13.33 5.95
C LYS A 248 -33.41 12.68 7.23
N ARG A 249 -33.22 11.37 7.38
CA ARG A 249 -33.85 10.55 8.44
C ARG A 249 -32.94 10.25 9.63
N ASN A 250 -31.62 10.25 9.45
CA ASN A 250 -30.66 10.07 10.54
C ASN A 250 -29.41 10.96 10.33
N PRO A 251 -29.58 12.29 10.34
CA PRO A 251 -28.51 13.21 9.99
C PRO A 251 -27.33 13.12 10.96
N ILE A 252 -26.12 13.06 10.41
CA ILE A 252 -24.88 13.31 11.16
C ILE A 252 -24.27 14.63 10.72
N THR A 253 -23.88 15.48 11.67
CA THR A 253 -23.23 16.75 11.37
C THR A 253 -21.71 16.62 11.23
N TYR A 254 -21.08 17.56 10.52
CA TYR A 254 -19.62 17.64 10.47
C TYR A 254 -18.99 17.75 11.86
N ARG A 255 -19.68 18.40 12.81
CA ARG A 255 -19.27 18.48 14.21
C ARG A 255 -19.21 17.09 14.85
N GLU A 256 -20.27 16.31 14.75
CA GLU A 256 -20.34 14.95 15.30
C GLU A 256 -19.29 14.05 14.65
N PHE A 257 -19.16 14.08 13.31
CA PHE A 257 -18.12 13.32 12.62
C PHE A 257 -16.70 13.69 13.07
N ARG A 258 -16.40 14.99 13.25
CA ARG A 258 -15.13 15.44 13.84
C ARG A 258 -14.99 14.93 15.26
N ASP A 259 -16.05 14.96 16.05
CA ASP A 259 -16.02 14.58 17.45
C ASP A 259 -15.84 13.07 17.63
N TYR A 260 -16.46 12.21 16.81
CA TYR A 260 -16.18 10.76 16.79
C TYR A 260 -14.74 10.48 16.40
N LYS A 261 -14.24 11.12 15.33
CA LYS A 261 -12.83 10.99 14.94
C LYS A 261 -11.90 11.46 16.05
N PHE A 262 -12.19 12.59 16.67
CA PHE A 262 -11.41 13.12 17.78
C PHE A 262 -11.46 12.17 18.99
N THR A 263 -12.62 11.62 19.33
CA THR A 263 -12.82 10.67 20.43
C THR A 263 -12.07 9.37 20.15
N TYR A 264 -12.24 8.79 18.96
CA TYR A 264 -11.54 7.57 18.54
C TYR A 264 -10.03 7.75 18.67
N PHE A 265 -9.46 8.74 17.99
CA PHE A 265 -8.01 8.96 18.04
C PHE A 265 -7.54 9.56 19.37
N LYS A 266 -8.41 10.08 20.24
CA LYS A 266 -8.00 10.47 21.60
C LYS A 266 -7.96 9.26 22.53
N ARG A 267 -8.88 8.30 22.38
CA ARG A 267 -8.90 7.03 23.12
C ARG A 267 -7.84 6.06 22.59
N ARG A 268 -7.62 6.04 21.28
CA ARG A 268 -6.70 5.18 20.52
C ARG A 268 -5.80 6.07 19.66
N PRO A 269 -4.94 6.88 20.28
CA PRO A 269 -4.05 7.77 19.54
C PRO A 269 -3.20 6.99 18.56
N TRP A 270 -3.15 7.53 17.34
CA TRP A 270 -2.16 7.07 16.39
C TRP A 270 -0.80 7.30 17.00
N ILE A 271 0.10 6.45 16.60
CA ILE A 271 1.40 6.29 17.17
C ILE A 271 2.38 6.86 16.17
N GLY A 272 2.95 8.02 16.51
CA GLY A 272 3.89 8.73 15.67
C GLY A 272 5.22 7.99 15.50
N LYS A 273 6.07 8.43 14.60
CA LYS A 273 7.41 7.84 14.48
C LYS A 273 8.34 8.15 15.68
N ASN A 274 8.03 9.18 16.44
CA ASN A 274 8.88 9.78 17.48
C ASN A 274 8.72 9.21 18.92
N GLY A 275 8.49 7.93 18.99
CA GLY A 275 7.07 7.80 19.03
C GLY A 275 6.33 8.01 20.34
N GLU A 276 5.49 9.03 20.20
CA GLU A 276 4.39 9.30 21.07
C GLU A 276 3.05 9.10 20.44
N PRO A 277 2.03 8.73 21.26
CA PRO A 277 0.66 9.03 20.95
C PRO A 277 0.68 10.40 20.31
N VAL A 278 0.44 10.41 19.00
CA VAL A 278 0.34 11.62 18.21
C VAL A 278 -0.65 12.43 18.98
N LYS A 279 -0.14 13.48 19.64
CA LYS A 279 -0.93 14.18 20.63
C LYS A 279 -2.09 14.78 19.86
N VAL A 280 -3.24 14.14 19.97
CA VAL A 280 -4.46 14.62 19.35
C VAL A 280 -4.75 15.91 20.08
N GLY A 281 -4.40 17.00 19.40
CA GLY A 281 -4.32 18.33 20.01
C GLY A 281 -5.71 18.86 20.36
N ARG A 282 -5.94 20.14 20.13
CA ARG A 282 -7.31 20.64 20.26
C ARG A 282 -8.15 20.09 19.11
N ARG A 283 -9.45 19.92 19.38
CA ARG A 283 -10.45 19.65 18.32
C ARG A 283 -10.18 20.59 17.14
N MET A 284 -10.16 20.03 15.94
CA MET A 284 -9.93 20.79 14.72
C MET A 284 -10.92 21.96 14.64
N LYS A 285 -10.39 23.18 14.47
CA LYS A 285 -11.22 24.38 14.40
C LYS A 285 -12.03 24.36 13.11
N MET A 286 -13.35 24.49 13.24
CA MET A 286 -14.26 24.62 12.11
C MET A 286 -14.61 26.10 11.93
N LEU A 287 -14.39 26.61 10.72
CA LEU A 287 -14.70 27.99 10.37
C LEU A 287 -15.99 28.01 9.57
N GLY A 288 -17.11 28.22 10.27
CA GLY A 288 -18.48 28.00 9.76
C GLY A 288 -19.10 29.16 8.98
N SER A 289 -18.34 30.17 8.56
CA SER A 289 -18.81 31.16 7.59
C SER A 289 -17.64 31.84 6.89
N THR A 290 -17.91 32.39 5.70
CA THR A 290 -16.93 33.21 4.98
C THR A 290 -16.43 34.37 5.85
N SER A 291 -17.30 35.05 6.61
CA SER A 291 -16.89 36.15 7.48
C SER A 291 -16.00 35.71 8.64
N ILE A 292 -16.32 34.58 9.29
CA ILE A 292 -15.49 34.00 10.37
C ILE A 292 -14.14 33.55 9.81
N PHE A 293 -14.14 32.97 8.61
CA PHE A 293 -12.90 32.60 7.91
C PHE A 293 -12.05 33.83 7.59
N HIS A 294 -12.62 34.89 7.00
CA HIS A 294 -11.88 36.12 6.70
C HIS A 294 -11.36 36.80 7.96
N THR A 295 -12.16 36.85 9.03
CA THR A 295 -11.76 37.38 10.34
C THR A 295 -10.59 36.57 10.91
N TYR A 296 -10.69 35.24 10.88
CA TYR A 296 -9.60 34.36 11.31
C TYR A 296 -8.35 34.56 10.46
N MET A 297 -8.47 34.61 9.13
CA MET A 297 -7.37 34.84 8.21
C MET A 297 -6.70 36.20 8.44
N PHE A 298 -7.50 37.24 8.68
CA PHE A 298 -7.03 38.59 8.95
C PHE A 298 -6.14 38.65 10.18
N PHE A 299 -6.65 38.23 11.34
CA PHE A 299 -5.90 38.29 12.59
C PHE A 299 -4.75 37.28 12.63
N ARG A 300 -4.94 36.07 12.06
CA ARG A 300 -3.95 35.01 12.14
C ARG A 300 -2.79 35.15 11.16
N TYR A 301 -3.05 35.73 9.98
CA TYR A 301 -2.10 35.77 8.87
C TYR A 301 -1.99 37.15 8.22
N SER A 302 -3.09 37.82 7.83
CA SER A 302 -3.02 39.05 7.03
C SER A 302 -2.41 40.23 7.77
N LEU A 303 -2.63 40.37 9.08
CA LEU A 303 -2.01 41.42 9.89
C LEU A 303 -0.47 41.26 9.94
N LYS A 304 0.00 40.02 10.15
CA LYS A 304 1.43 39.68 10.08
C LYS A 304 2.01 39.89 8.69
N LEU A 305 1.24 39.60 7.65
CA LEU A 305 1.63 39.83 6.27
C LEU A 305 1.80 41.32 5.96
N LYS A 306 0.86 42.17 6.40
CA LYS A 306 0.96 43.63 6.30
C LYS A 306 2.18 44.19 7.04
N ALA A 307 2.43 43.70 8.27
CA ALA A 307 3.61 44.10 9.04
C ALA A 307 4.92 43.70 8.32
N LEU A 308 5.00 42.47 7.79
CA LEU A 308 6.16 42.00 7.03
C LEU A 308 6.35 42.74 5.71
N ALA A 309 5.27 43.19 5.06
CA ALA A 309 5.36 44.02 3.85
C ALA A 309 6.08 45.35 4.15
N LEU A 310 5.72 46.01 5.26
CA LEU A 310 6.32 47.28 5.70
C LEU A 310 7.79 47.13 6.10
N THR A 311 8.19 46.00 6.67
CA THR A 311 9.59 45.77 7.08
C THR A 311 10.45 45.19 5.96
N SER A 312 9.85 44.51 4.98
CA SER A 312 10.57 43.90 3.86
C SER A 312 11.22 44.93 2.94
N SER A 313 10.57 46.08 2.71
CA SER A 313 11.15 47.21 1.97
C SER A 313 12.32 47.89 2.68
N ALA A 314 12.44 47.73 4.01
CA ALA A 314 13.44 48.41 4.83
C ALA A 314 14.63 47.52 5.26
N PHE A 315 14.44 46.19 5.41
CA PHE A 315 15.48 45.29 5.93
C PHE A 315 15.62 43.99 5.13
N GLY A 316 16.47 44.01 4.09
CA GLY A 316 17.21 42.85 3.54
C GLY A 316 16.46 41.61 3.00
N LYS A 317 17.22 40.71 2.35
CA LYS A 317 16.72 39.50 1.65
C LYS A 317 15.92 38.52 2.53
N ASN A 318 16.22 38.41 3.83
CA ASN A 318 15.54 37.47 4.74
C ASN A 318 14.09 37.86 5.06
N SER A 319 13.77 39.16 5.09
CA SER A 319 12.38 39.63 5.30
C SER A 319 11.52 39.40 4.05
N HIS A 320 12.12 39.45 2.85
CA HIS A 320 11.45 39.17 1.58
C HIS A 320 11.01 37.70 1.45
N SER A 321 11.87 36.75 1.87
CA SER A 321 11.54 35.31 1.84
C SER A 321 10.35 34.97 2.76
N LYS A 322 10.39 35.45 4.01
CA LYS A 322 9.30 35.25 5.00
C LYS A 322 7.98 35.88 4.56
N TYR A 323 8.03 37.05 3.93
CA TYR A 323 6.84 37.68 3.33
C TYR A 323 6.26 36.80 2.20
N GLY A 324 7.10 36.31 1.29
CA GLY A 324 6.70 35.44 0.20
C GLY A 324 6.01 34.15 0.67
N ASP A 325 6.60 33.46 1.66
CA ASP A 325 6.00 32.23 2.23
C ASP A 325 4.64 32.48 2.89
N LEU A 326 4.53 33.58 3.66
CA LEU A 326 3.26 33.93 4.30
C LEU A 326 2.20 34.36 3.28
N LYS A 327 2.59 35.11 2.25
CA LYS A 327 1.71 35.50 1.14
C LYS A 327 1.17 34.27 0.41
N ARG A 328 2.05 33.34 0.05
CA ARG A 328 1.68 32.05 -0.57
C ARG A 328 0.71 31.25 0.30
N LYS A 329 0.96 31.20 1.61
CA LYS A 329 0.07 30.52 2.56
C LYS A 329 -1.31 31.16 2.65
N VAL A 330 -1.40 32.49 2.65
CA VAL A 330 -2.69 33.20 2.61
C VAL A 330 -3.43 32.90 1.31
N ASN A 331 -2.74 33.00 0.15
CA ASN A 331 -3.35 32.75 -1.16
C ASN A 331 -3.93 31.34 -1.28
N PHE A 332 -3.18 30.32 -0.87
CA PHE A 332 -3.66 28.93 -0.87
C PHE A 332 -4.89 28.73 0.00
N MET A 333 -4.91 29.29 1.22
CA MET A 333 -6.06 29.18 2.12
C MET A 333 -7.31 29.86 1.54
N MET A 334 -7.15 31.06 0.98
CA MET A 334 -8.24 31.78 0.28
C MET A 334 -8.76 30.96 -0.90
N ARG A 335 -7.87 30.26 -1.59
CA ARG A 335 -8.21 29.44 -2.75
C ARG A 335 -8.91 28.14 -2.39
N LEU A 336 -8.43 27.41 -1.39
CA LEU A 336 -9.14 26.24 -0.86
C LEU A 336 -10.54 26.63 -0.39
N MET A 337 -10.66 27.78 0.31
CA MET A 337 -11.96 28.31 0.69
C MET A 337 -12.82 28.53 -0.55
N LYS A 338 -12.34 29.22 -1.59
CA LYS A 338 -13.15 29.49 -2.79
C LYS A 338 -13.56 28.20 -3.50
N LEU A 339 -12.65 27.23 -3.65
CA LEU A 339 -12.88 25.97 -4.35
C LEU A 339 -13.86 25.05 -3.62
N TYR A 340 -13.67 24.88 -2.30
CA TYR A 340 -14.45 23.92 -1.51
C TYR A 340 -15.68 24.53 -0.84
N LYS A 341 -15.83 25.88 -0.84
CA LYS A 341 -17.02 26.54 -0.28
C LYS A 341 -18.32 25.94 -0.81
N PRO A 342 -18.52 25.76 -2.13
CA PRO A 342 -19.79 25.26 -2.65
C PRO A 342 -20.16 23.89 -2.08
N TYR A 343 -19.16 23.02 -1.86
CA TYR A 343 -19.35 21.66 -1.37
C TYR A 343 -19.47 21.57 0.16
N LEU A 344 -18.55 22.21 0.90
CA LEU A 344 -18.50 22.14 2.37
C LEU A 344 -19.56 23.02 3.06
N PHE A 345 -20.19 23.92 2.32
CA PHE A 345 -21.32 24.72 2.78
C PHE A 345 -22.62 24.38 2.04
N PHE A 346 -22.61 23.34 1.23
CA PHE A 346 -23.83 22.79 0.68
C PHE A 346 -24.71 22.31 1.86
N GLY A 347 -25.83 23.00 2.07
CA GLY A 347 -26.79 22.66 3.11
C GLY A 347 -27.95 21.83 2.59
N GLY A 348 -27.84 21.28 1.39
CA GLY A 348 -28.88 20.44 0.80
C GLY A 348 -29.07 19.18 1.64
N ILE A 349 -30.32 18.91 1.98
CA ILE A 349 -30.75 17.63 2.52
C ILE A 349 -31.42 16.91 1.36
N PHE A 350 -30.91 15.74 1.02
CA PHE A 350 -31.47 14.95 -0.06
C PHE A 350 -32.72 14.23 0.45
N ASP A 351 -33.84 14.44 -0.24
CA ASP A 351 -35.09 13.79 0.11
C ASP A 351 -35.01 12.29 -0.20
N ASP A 352 -35.40 11.46 0.76
CA ASP A 352 -35.35 10.01 0.67
C ASP A 352 -36.73 9.36 0.78
N GLN A 353 -37.81 10.10 0.51
CA GLN A 353 -39.18 9.61 0.62
C GLN A 353 -39.44 8.39 -0.26
N ASN A 354 -38.90 8.36 -1.48
CA ASN A 354 -39.01 7.20 -2.37
C ASN A 354 -38.33 5.98 -1.75
N THR A 355 -37.15 6.16 -1.16
CA THR A 355 -36.38 5.11 -0.47
C THR A 355 -37.13 4.62 0.77
N GLY A 356 -37.73 5.52 1.56
CA GLY A 356 -38.56 5.16 2.71
C GLY A 356 -39.82 4.39 2.32
N LYS A 357 -40.52 4.79 1.24
CA LYS A 357 -41.67 4.04 0.70
C LYS A 357 -41.25 2.65 0.22
N LEU A 358 -40.12 2.58 -0.48
CA LEU A 358 -39.54 1.33 -0.98
C LEU A 358 -39.23 0.37 0.18
N GLN A 359 -38.58 0.88 1.22
CA GLN A 359 -38.28 0.12 2.42
C GLN A 359 -39.56 -0.40 3.11
N MET A 360 -40.56 0.45 3.31
CA MET A 360 -41.84 0.05 3.92
C MET A 360 -42.59 -0.99 3.08
N ALA A 361 -42.49 -0.91 1.75
CA ALA A 361 -43.11 -1.89 0.86
C ALA A 361 -42.42 -3.25 0.97
N ALA A 362 -41.08 -3.28 1.03
CA ALA A 362 -40.30 -4.50 1.19
C ALA A 362 -40.56 -5.17 2.55
N GLN A 363 -40.62 -4.39 3.63
CA GLN A 363 -40.81 -4.90 4.99
C GLN A 363 -42.19 -5.53 5.25
N LYS A 364 -43.21 -5.20 4.45
CA LYS A 364 -44.57 -5.76 4.61
C LYS A 364 -44.74 -7.15 4.02
N ASN A 365 -43.81 -7.59 3.19
CA ASN A 365 -43.97 -8.80 2.38
C ASN A 365 -43.40 -10.05 3.04
N SER A 366 -42.19 -9.97 3.61
CA SER A 366 -41.49 -11.11 4.21
C SER A 366 -40.60 -10.64 5.36
N GLU A 367 -40.78 -11.24 6.54
CA GLU A 367 -39.99 -10.92 7.74
C GLU A 367 -38.52 -11.33 7.58
N GLU A 368 -38.26 -12.47 6.93
CA GLU A 368 -36.92 -12.95 6.62
C GLU A 368 -36.18 -12.02 5.65
N GLU A 369 -36.84 -11.59 4.57
CA GLU A 369 -36.25 -10.62 3.63
C GLU A 369 -36.07 -9.23 4.25
N ALA A 370 -37.00 -8.82 5.12
CA ALA A 370 -36.92 -7.55 5.84
C ALA A 370 -35.64 -7.46 6.69
N HIS A 371 -35.18 -8.59 7.25
CA HIS A 371 -33.91 -8.68 7.96
C HIS A 371 -32.70 -8.74 7.01
N LEU A 372 -32.77 -9.55 5.95
CA LEU A 372 -31.63 -9.76 5.04
C LEU A 372 -31.30 -8.52 4.18
N PHE A 373 -32.31 -7.74 3.81
CA PHE A 373 -32.18 -6.56 2.96
C PHE A 373 -32.59 -5.29 3.71
N TYR A 374 -32.24 -5.17 4.99
CA TYR A 374 -32.51 -3.97 5.76
C TYR A 374 -31.59 -2.80 5.35
N PHE A 375 -32.15 -1.60 5.17
CA PHE A 375 -31.40 -0.39 4.81
C PHE A 375 -32.00 0.91 5.38
N ASP A 376 -32.67 0.87 6.54
CA ASP A 376 -33.11 2.12 7.19
C ASP A 376 -31.91 2.85 7.79
N PRO A 377 -31.60 4.08 7.35
CA PRO A 377 -30.55 4.86 8.00
C PRO A 377 -30.86 5.16 9.47
N GLN A 378 -32.12 5.12 9.93
CA GLN A 378 -32.47 5.36 11.35
C GLN A 378 -31.94 4.29 12.31
N ALA A 379 -31.62 3.09 11.82
CA ALA A 379 -31.02 2.06 12.67
C ALA A 379 -29.53 2.30 12.96
N ILE A 380 -28.90 3.27 12.29
CA ILE A 380 -27.47 3.53 12.46
C ILE A 380 -27.25 4.26 13.79
N ASP A 381 -26.60 3.58 14.74
CA ASP A 381 -25.92 4.25 15.84
C ASP A 381 -24.60 4.82 15.29
N TRP A 382 -24.55 6.14 15.08
CA TRP A 382 -23.38 6.79 14.51
C TRP A 382 -22.14 6.68 15.39
N GLU A 383 -22.29 6.69 16.72
CA GLU A 383 -21.14 6.57 17.61
C GLU A 383 -20.54 5.16 17.50
N ASP A 384 -21.38 4.13 17.61
CA ASP A 384 -20.94 2.73 17.47
C ASP A 384 -20.35 2.46 16.09
N TYR A 385 -21.05 2.86 15.02
CA TYR A 385 -20.59 2.67 13.64
C TYR A 385 -19.20 3.27 13.42
N PHE A 386 -18.97 4.53 13.81
CA PHE A 386 -17.68 5.16 13.59
C PHE A 386 -16.59 4.59 14.50
N LEU A 387 -16.86 4.42 15.79
CA LEU A 387 -15.84 4.03 16.76
C LEU A 387 -15.46 2.55 16.70
N ASN A 388 -16.41 1.67 16.36
CA ASN A 388 -16.24 0.22 16.50
C ASN A 388 -16.26 -0.52 15.16
N ALA A 389 -16.88 0.02 14.11
CA ALA A 389 -16.86 -0.60 12.78
C ALA A 389 -15.93 0.12 11.79
N HIS A 390 -16.19 1.39 11.50
CA HIS A 390 -15.54 2.11 10.41
C HIS A 390 -14.05 2.39 10.67
N PHE A 391 -13.69 3.07 11.77
CA PHE A 391 -12.28 3.40 12.02
C PHE A 391 -11.39 2.18 12.29
N PRO A 392 -11.82 1.14 13.05
CA PRO A 392 -11.02 -0.08 13.23
C PRO A 392 -10.80 -0.89 11.95
N GLY A 393 -11.83 -1.04 11.10
CA GLY A 393 -11.75 -1.82 9.86
C GLY A 393 -10.66 -1.34 8.90
N VAL A 394 -10.33 -0.05 8.95
CA VAL A 394 -9.24 0.56 8.16
C VAL A 394 -7.84 0.15 8.66
N ILE A 395 -7.71 -0.37 9.90
CA ILE A 395 -6.42 -0.61 10.56
C ILE A 395 -6.09 -2.12 10.70
N VAL A 396 -7.05 -2.96 11.11
CA VAL A 396 -6.84 -4.40 11.42
C VAL A 396 -7.34 -5.37 10.32
N GLY A 397 -7.79 -4.84 9.18
CA GLY A 397 -8.37 -5.58 8.05
C GLY A 397 -7.40 -6.45 7.22
N LYS A 398 -6.16 -6.74 7.65
CA LYS A 398 -5.19 -7.55 6.87
C LYS A 398 -5.37 -9.06 7.09
N GLU A 399 -5.03 -9.85 6.07
CA GLU A 399 -5.13 -11.32 6.09
C GLU A 399 -4.17 -12.00 7.09
N LEU A 400 -3.12 -11.30 7.52
CA LEU A 400 -2.20 -11.76 8.57
C LEU A 400 -2.93 -12.12 9.88
N PHE A 401 -4.09 -11.50 10.15
CA PHE A 401 -4.88 -11.76 11.36
C PHE A 401 -6.02 -12.75 11.16
N ARG A 402 -6.08 -13.46 10.01
CA ARG A 402 -7.21 -14.33 9.65
C ARG A 402 -7.51 -15.38 10.73
N VAL A 403 -6.51 -16.14 11.17
CA VAL A 403 -6.69 -17.19 12.20
C VAL A 403 -7.16 -16.61 13.53
N LEU A 404 -6.66 -15.42 13.90
CA LEU A 404 -7.14 -14.75 15.12
C LEU A 404 -8.57 -14.25 14.97
N LYS A 405 -8.97 -13.80 13.78
CA LYS A 405 -10.36 -13.42 13.49
C LYS A 405 -11.29 -14.63 13.50
N GLU A 406 -10.85 -15.77 12.97
CA GLU A 406 -11.61 -17.03 13.02
C GLU A 406 -11.82 -17.48 14.47
N ASN A 407 -10.75 -17.48 15.28
CA ASN A 407 -10.81 -17.93 16.67
C ASN A 407 -11.62 -17.01 17.58
N TRP A 408 -11.57 -15.70 17.38
CA TRP A 408 -12.23 -14.71 18.25
C TRP A 408 -13.53 -14.14 17.66
N SER A 409 -13.83 -14.40 16.39
CA SER A 409 -15.06 -14.01 15.71
C SER A 409 -15.50 -12.56 16.01
N SER A 410 -16.66 -12.36 16.65
CA SER A 410 -17.20 -11.04 17.01
C SER A 410 -16.34 -10.28 18.02
N ASP A 411 -15.59 -10.99 18.86
CA ASP A 411 -14.82 -10.41 19.95
C ASP A 411 -13.42 -9.98 19.53
N PHE A 412 -13.02 -10.26 18.28
CA PHE A 412 -11.68 -9.98 17.77
C PHE A 412 -11.25 -8.52 17.97
N ASN A 413 -12.13 -7.54 17.70
CA ASN A 413 -11.80 -6.12 17.85
C ASN A 413 -11.61 -5.74 19.33
N SER A 414 -12.43 -6.29 20.23
CA SER A 414 -12.30 -6.09 21.67
C SER A 414 -10.99 -6.68 22.17
N PHE A 415 -10.73 -7.94 21.82
CA PHE A 415 -9.49 -8.66 22.14
C PHE A 415 -8.24 -7.89 21.69
N ILE A 416 -8.17 -7.49 20.41
CA ILE A 416 -7.02 -6.73 19.90
C ILE A 416 -6.86 -5.40 20.63
N SER A 417 -7.97 -4.71 20.92
CA SER A 417 -7.89 -3.44 21.63
C SER A 417 -7.41 -3.51 23.06
N GLU A 418 -7.67 -4.64 23.72
CA GLU A 418 -7.20 -4.90 25.06
C GLU A 418 -5.72 -5.31 25.07
N LYS A 419 -5.27 -6.05 24.05
CA LYS A 419 -3.91 -6.63 24.02
C LYS A 419 -2.86 -5.77 23.32
N ILE A 420 -3.25 -4.90 22.39
CA ILE A 420 -2.29 -4.13 21.58
C ILE A 420 -2.34 -2.66 21.96
N VAL A 421 -1.26 -2.20 22.60
CA VAL A 421 -0.94 -0.78 22.72
C VAL A 421 0.09 -0.47 21.65
N LEU A 422 -0.31 0.39 20.72
CA LEU A 422 0.65 0.90 19.76
C LEU A 422 1.66 1.77 20.55
N VAL A 423 2.96 1.47 20.41
CA VAL A 423 4.04 2.27 21.00
C VAL A 423 4.82 2.95 19.89
N PRO A 424 4.68 4.26 19.79
CA PRO A 424 5.37 4.99 18.77
C PRO A 424 6.86 4.96 19.14
N GLY A 425 7.78 4.88 18.17
CA GLY A 425 9.21 4.89 18.48
C GLY A 425 10.09 5.07 17.26
N ASP A 426 11.26 5.67 17.44
CA ASP A 426 12.39 5.55 16.53
C ASP A 426 13.63 5.25 17.37
N ILE A 427 14.08 4.00 17.30
CA ILE A 427 15.18 3.51 18.11
C ILE A 427 16.49 4.23 17.81
N SER A 428 16.64 4.82 16.62
CA SER A 428 17.89 5.48 16.20
C SER A 428 18.17 6.80 16.92
N LEU A 429 17.15 7.41 17.55
CA LEU A 429 17.24 8.76 18.09
C LEU A 429 17.95 8.82 19.45
N ASP A 430 17.51 8.03 20.43
CA ASP A 430 18.03 8.08 21.80
C ASP A 430 17.67 6.83 22.63
N GLU A 431 18.25 6.73 23.83
CA GLU A 431 17.99 5.65 24.81
C GLU A 431 16.58 5.62 25.40
N ASN A 432 15.70 6.52 24.97
CA ASN A 432 14.27 6.49 25.25
C ASN A 432 13.49 5.95 24.05
N LEU A 433 14.18 5.43 23.03
CA LEU A 433 13.61 4.86 21.79
C LEU A 433 12.81 5.89 20.98
N GLY A 434 13.18 7.15 21.13
CA GLY A 434 12.46 8.27 20.55
C GLY A 434 11.18 8.63 21.28
N VAL A 435 10.68 7.84 22.24
CA VAL A 435 9.42 7.99 23.02
C VAL A 435 9.42 9.33 23.80
N LYS A 436 8.76 10.38 23.25
CA LYS A 436 8.63 11.76 23.80
C LYS A 436 7.65 12.00 24.99
N ASN A 437 6.82 11.07 25.43
CA ASN A 437 5.76 11.22 26.44
C ASN A 437 6.28 10.54 27.69
N PRO A 438 6.51 11.35 28.73
CA PRO A 438 7.08 10.83 29.96
C PRO A 438 6.17 9.78 30.60
N ASN A 439 4.85 9.93 30.52
CA ASN A 439 3.93 9.02 31.20
C ASN A 439 3.93 7.63 30.55
N LEU A 440 3.85 7.56 29.21
CA LEU A 440 3.91 6.29 28.50
C LEU A 440 5.27 5.61 28.73
N ARG A 441 6.34 6.39 28.75
CA ARG A 441 7.69 5.89 29.01
C ARG A 441 7.87 5.35 30.43
N GLU A 442 7.35 6.03 31.44
CA GLU A 442 7.35 5.55 32.84
C GLU A 442 6.47 4.31 33.01
N GLU A 443 5.33 4.26 32.32
CA GLU A 443 4.48 3.08 32.25
C GLU A 443 5.24 1.90 31.63
N MET A 444 5.91 2.10 30.50
CA MET A 444 6.75 1.09 29.86
C MET A 444 7.88 0.63 30.78
N TRP A 445 8.59 1.54 31.45
CA TRP A 445 9.62 1.17 32.41
C TRP A 445 9.07 0.35 33.58
N SER A 446 7.87 0.66 34.06
CA SER A 446 7.28 -0.05 35.20
C SER A 446 6.58 -1.36 34.87
N GLN A 447 6.09 -1.52 33.63
CA GLN A 447 5.22 -2.64 33.25
C GLN A 447 5.83 -3.62 32.25
N LEU A 448 6.85 -3.26 31.48
CA LEU A 448 7.40 -4.19 30.47
C LEU A 448 8.17 -5.34 31.11
N ASP A 449 7.70 -6.56 30.84
CA ASP A 449 8.35 -7.81 31.27
C ASP A 449 9.29 -8.40 30.21
N VAL A 450 9.09 -8.07 28.93
CA VAL A 450 9.94 -8.50 27.81
C VAL A 450 10.05 -7.39 26.77
N ILE A 451 11.26 -7.20 26.21
CA ILE A 451 11.48 -6.37 25.03
C ILE A 451 12.00 -7.25 23.89
N ILE A 452 11.31 -7.17 22.74
CA ILE A 452 11.72 -7.81 21.50
C ILE A 452 12.10 -6.70 20.52
N ASN A 453 13.39 -6.62 20.14
CA ASN A 453 13.85 -5.65 19.15
C ASN A 453 13.87 -6.27 17.74
N LEU A 454 12.94 -5.83 16.89
CA LEU A 454 12.90 -6.19 15.46
C LEU A 454 13.13 -4.98 14.54
N ALA A 455 13.42 -3.81 15.10
CA ALA A 455 13.65 -2.61 14.31
C ALA A 455 15.06 -2.65 13.68
N ALA A 456 15.09 -2.67 12.36
CA ALA A 456 16.30 -2.66 11.54
C ALA A 456 15.96 -2.15 10.13
N THR A 457 16.95 -1.58 9.44
CA THR A 457 16.91 -1.46 7.98
C THR A 457 17.71 -2.60 7.37
N THR A 458 17.12 -3.31 6.42
CA THR A 458 17.73 -4.43 5.70
C THR A 458 18.02 -4.09 4.24
N ASN A 459 17.91 -2.82 3.87
CA ASN A 459 18.17 -2.32 2.52
C ASN A 459 19.67 -2.09 2.34
N PHE A 460 20.26 -2.76 1.35
CA PHE A 460 21.71 -2.70 1.08
C PHE A 460 22.16 -1.39 0.42
N ASP A 461 21.21 -0.56 -0.04
CA ASP A 461 21.41 0.75 -0.63
C ASP A 461 20.94 1.90 0.29
N GLU A 462 20.60 1.60 1.54
CA GLU A 462 20.28 2.60 2.54
C GLU A 462 21.49 3.49 2.84
N ARG A 463 21.22 4.75 3.19
CA ARG A 463 22.29 5.64 3.62
C ARG A 463 22.96 5.11 4.87
N TYR A 464 24.29 5.15 4.87
CA TYR A 464 25.11 4.59 5.95
C TYR A 464 24.81 5.20 7.33
N ASP A 465 24.52 6.50 7.41
CA ASP A 465 24.16 7.17 8.67
C ASP A 465 22.83 6.65 9.24
N ILE A 466 21.85 6.38 8.38
CA ILE A 466 20.57 5.78 8.75
C ILE A 466 20.74 4.32 9.16
N ALA A 467 21.49 3.54 8.38
CA ALA A 467 21.76 2.14 8.67
C ALA A 467 22.52 1.97 9.99
N LEU A 468 23.54 2.79 10.23
CA LEU A 468 24.29 2.82 11.48
C LEU A 468 23.42 3.32 12.65
N GLY A 469 22.60 4.34 12.41
CA GLY A 469 21.63 4.88 13.36
C GLY A 469 20.66 3.84 13.88
N ILE A 470 20.02 3.07 12.98
CA ILE A 470 19.01 2.08 13.35
C ILE A 470 19.66 0.79 13.87
N ASN A 471 20.53 0.17 13.07
CA ASN A 471 20.99 -1.20 13.33
C ASN A 471 22.04 -1.27 14.46
N THR A 472 22.85 -0.23 14.65
CA THR A 472 23.91 -0.22 15.66
C THR A 472 23.51 0.63 16.87
N PHE A 473 23.32 1.93 16.67
CA PHE A 473 22.99 2.83 17.77
C PHE A 473 21.59 2.58 18.31
N GLY A 474 20.64 2.25 17.44
CA GLY A 474 19.28 1.93 17.86
C GLY A 474 19.20 0.66 18.70
N ALA A 475 19.93 -0.40 18.33
CA ALA A 475 20.04 -1.59 19.17
C ALA A 475 20.66 -1.27 20.55
N LYS A 476 21.71 -0.44 20.59
CA LYS A 476 22.30 0.05 21.85
C LYS A 476 21.27 0.82 22.69
N ASN A 477 20.50 1.71 22.06
CA ASN A 477 19.47 2.48 22.71
C ASN A 477 18.38 1.58 23.32
N VAL A 478 17.97 0.51 22.64
CA VAL A 478 17.04 -0.51 23.18
C VAL A 478 17.59 -1.15 24.44
N VAL A 479 18.88 -1.53 24.46
CA VAL A 479 19.49 -2.08 25.68
C VAL A 479 19.54 -1.05 26.81
N CYS A 480 19.88 0.20 26.51
CA CYS A 480 19.87 1.28 27.50
C CYS A 480 18.46 1.55 28.03
N PHE A 481 17.43 1.47 27.18
CA PHE A 481 16.03 1.55 27.59
C PHE A 481 15.64 0.39 28.51
N ALA A 482 16.01 -0.84 28.14
CA ALA A 482 15.71 -2.03 28.92
C ALA A 482 16.27 -1.95 30.35
N LYS A 483 17.48 -1.38 30.52
CA LYS A 483 18.10 -1.16 31.83
C LYS A 483 17.33 -0.21 32.75
N LYS A 484 16.44 0.61 32.20
CA LYS A 484 15.57 1.53 32.95
C LYS A 484 14.26 0.85 33.38
N CYS A 485 13.89 -0.29 32.78
CA CYS A 485 12.67 -0.98 33.14
C CYS A 485 12.83 -1.74 34.48
N ALA A 486 11.88 -1.57 35.40
CA ALA A 486 11.90 -2.12 36.75
C ALA A 486 11.73 -3.65 36.78
N ARG A 487 11.02 -4.21 35.79
CA ARG A 487 10.75 -5.65 35.68
C ARG A 487 11.71 -6.40 34.77
N LEU A 488 12.55 -5.68 34.02
CA LEU A 488 13.61 -6.28 33.22
C LEU A 488 14.88 -6.37 34.04
N GLU A 489 15.42 -7.57 34.19
CA GLU A 489 16.73 -7.71 34.81
C GLU A 489 17.83 -7.18 33.88
N LYS A 490 18.88 -6.59 34.46
CA LYS A 490 19.90 -5.78 33.76
C LYS A 490 20.63 -6.60 32.67
N ALA A 491 20.22 -6.43 31.41
CA ALA A 491 20.92 -6.95 30.26
C ALA A 491 22.17 -6.11 29.93
N GLY A 492 23.33 -6.76 29.81
CA GLY A 492 24.54 -6.14 29.31
C GLY A 492 24.50 -5.99 27.78
N LEU A 493 25.26 -5.04 27.24
CA LEU A 493 25.54 -4.95 25.80
C LEU A 493 26.46 -6.11 25.39
N ILE A 494 26.25 -6.69 24.21
CA ILE A 494 27.24 -7.56 23.57
C ILE A 494 28.09 -6.66 22.65
N PRO A 495 29.35 -6.35 22.98
CA PRO A 495 30.29 -5.88 21.98
C PRO A 495 30.58 -7.05 21.04
N GLU A 496 30.14 -6.97 19.79
CA GLU A 496 30.77 -7.77 18.75
C GLU A 496 32.23 -7.31 18.66
N ALA A 497 33.17 -8.26 18.67
CA ALA A 497 34.54 -7.92 18.34
C ALA A 497 34.54 -7.31 16.93
N PRO A 498 35.05 -6.09 16.71
CA PRO A 498 35.16 -5.56 15.37
C PRO A 498 35.99 -6.53 14.54
N TYR A 499 35.42 -7.08 13.48
CA TYR A 499 36.22 -7.74 12.46
C TYR A 499 37.25 -6.72 11.97
N THR A 500 38.53 -7.06 12.03
CA THR A 500 39.57 -6.27 11.38
C THR A 500 39.37 -6.36 9.88
N PHE A 501 38.71 -5.35 9.31
CA PHE A 501 38.64 -5.12 7.87
C PHE A 501 40.00 -4.64 7.39
N ARG A 502 40.89 -5.58 7.06
CA ARG A 502 42.10 -5.36 6.26
C ARG A 502 42.44 -6.64 5.53
N ASP A 503 42.13 -6.65 4.24
CA ASP A 503 43.14 -6.80 3.20
C ASP A 503 42.52 -6.28 1.90
N THR A 504 42.67 -4.98 1.65
CA THR A 504 42.47 -4.41 0.31
C THR A 504 43.54 -5.01 -0.61
N LEU A 505 43.19 -6.10 -1.28
CA LEU A 505 43.96 -6.64 -2.39
C LEU A 505 43.83 -5.70 -3.59
N HIS A 506 44.98 -5.18 -3.98
CA HIS A 506 45.29 -4.45 -5.22
C HIS A 506 44.74 -3.04 -5.33
N GLY A 507 45.62 -2.06 -5.15
CA GLY A 507 45.40 -0.63 -5.36
C GLY A 507 44.97 -0.27 -6.78
N VAL A 508 43.72 -0.57 -7.10
CA VAL A 508 43.01 -0.06 -8.26
C VAL A 508 42.21 1.16 -7.78
N SER A 509 42.30 2.26 -8.54
CA SER A 509 41.59 3.51 -8.26
C SER A 509 40.11 3.23 -8.03
N GLY A 510 39.65 3.57 -6.83
CA GLY A 510 38.28 3.34 -6.38
C GLY A 510 37.24 3.97 -7.31
N LEU A 511 36.04 3.42 -7.18
CA LEU A 511 34.81 3.90 -7.77
C LEU A 511 34.69 5.43 -7.83
N ASP A 512 34.64 5.97 -9.05
CA ASP A 512 34.22 7.34 -9.30
C ASP A 512 32.69 7.43 -9.19
N ILE A 513 32.22 7.78 -7.99
CA ILE A 513 30.81 7.98 -7.66
C ILE A 513 30.18 9.03 -8.59
N ASP A 514 30.96 9.99 -9.06
CA ASP A 514 30.48 11.07 -9.91
C ASP A 514 30.24 10.59 -11.35
N GLU A 515 30.99 9.58 -11.81
CA GLU A 515 30.76 8.95 -13.11
C GLU A 515 29.48 8.09 -13.13
N GLU A 516 29.18 7.34 -12.06
CA GLU A 516 27.89 6.61 -11.95
C GLU A 516 26.70 7.54 -11.74
N LYS A 517 26.86 8.62 -10.95
CA LYS A 517 25.84 9.69 -10.85
C LYS A 517 25.54 10.29 -12.22
N LYS A 518 26.55 10.50 -13.08
CA LYS A 518 26.34 11.00 -14.45
C LYS A 518 25.54 10.03 -15.31
N VAL A 519 25.69 8.72 -15.16
CA VAL A 519 24.91 7.74 -15.94
C VAL A 519 23.45 7.69 -15.50
N VAL A 520 23.21 7.69 -14.18
CA VAL A 520 21.86 7.79 -13.61
C VAL A 520 21.20 9.10 -14.05
N GLN A 521 21.95 10.21 -13.97
CA GLN A 521 21.46 11.53 -14.36
C GLN A 521 21.20 11.62 -15.86
N GLN A 522 22.06 11.06 -16.71
CA GLN A 522 21.86 11.02 -18.16
C GLN A 522 20.59 10.23 -18.50
N LYS A 523 20.38 9.07 -17.86
CA LYS A 523 19.18 8.27 -18.12
C LYS A 523 17.91 8.97 -17.64
N LEU A 524 17.97 9.61 -16.47
CA LEU A 524 16.89 10.45 -15.96
C LEU A 524 16.62 11.64 -16.89
N ASN A 525 17.64 12.26 -17.47
CA ASN A 525 17.48 13.37 -18.41
C ASN A 525 16.84 12.89 -19.74
N GLU A 526 17.26 11.75 -20.29
CA GLU A 526 16.63 11.12 -21.46
C GLU A 526 15.14 10.80 -21.21
N LEU A 527 14.82 10.24 -20.05
CA LEU A 527 13.46 9.94 -19.63
C LEU A 527 12.62 11.19 -19.36
N LYS A 528 13.25 12.33 -19.06
CA LYS A 528 12.58 13.63 -18.85
C LYS A 528 12.35 14.42 -20.13
N THR A 529 13.01 14.07 -21.25
CA THR A 529 12.86 14.76 -22.54
C THR A 529 11.66 14.30 -23.38
N GLY A 530 10.97 13.22 -23.00
CA GLY A 530 9.70 12.81 -23.62
C GLY A 530 8.52 13.50 -22.93
N GLU A 531 7.65 14.18 -23.68
CA GLU A 531 6.54 15.02 -23.15
C GLU A 531 5.45 14.27 -22.35
N THR A 532 5.60 12.98 -22.07
CA THR A 532 4.59 12.14 -21.38
C THR A 532 5.17 11.03 -20.48
N THR A 533 6.26 11.28 -19.77
CA THR A 533 6.85 10.26 -18.87
C THR A 533 6.46 10.47 -17.40
N THR A 534 5.70 9.52 -16.81
CA THR A 534 5.24 9.55 -15.41
C THR A 534 6.33 9.05 -14.44
N ALA A 535 6.21 9.36 -13.15
CA ALA A 535 7.14 8.85 -12.12
C ALA A 535 7.18 7.32 -12.04
N GLU A 536 6.06 6.66 -12.35
CA GLU A 536 5.97 5.20 -12.44
C GLU A 536 6.75 4.66 -13.64
N LEU A 537 6.68 5.30 -14.81
CA LEU A 537 7.48 4.92 -15.98
C LEU A 537 8.97 5.17 -15.79
N ILE A 538 9.34 6.25 -15.08
CA ILE A 538 10.73 6.51 -14.69
C ILE A 538 11.22 5.43 -13.73
N THR A 539 10.41 5.08 -12.73
CA THR A 539 10.74 4.02 -11.76
C THR A 539 10.90 2.67 -12.45
N GLU A 540 9.99 2.33 -13.37
CA GLU A 540 10.07 1.10 -14.15
C GLU A 540 11.29 1.10 -15.08
N ALA A 541 11.57 2.19 -15.78
CA ALA A 541 12.75 2.32 -16.64
C ALA A 541 14.08 2.27 -15.87
N MET A 542 14.12 2.79 -14.64
CA MET A 542 15.28 2.73 -13.75
C MET A 542 15.45 1.33 -13.13
N LYS A 543 14.36 0.64 -12.79
CA LYS A 543 14.38 -0.79 -12.42
C LYS A 543 14.88 -1.65 -13.58
N ASP A 544 14.37 -1.42 -14.79
CA ASP A 544 14.84 -2.05 -16.02
C ASP A 544 16.31 -1.75 -16.31
N LEU A 545 16.78 -0.54 -16.01
CA LEU A 545 18.19 -0.16 -16.13
C LEU A 545 19.06 -0.96 -15.17
N GLY A 546 18.63 -1.15 -13.92
CA GLY A 546 19.29 -2.02 -12.94
C GLY A 546 19.30 -3.49 -13.37
N ILE A 547 18.15 -4.01 -13.82
CA ILE A 547 17.97 -5.41 -14.26
C ILE A 547 18.78 -5.71 -15.54
N LYS A 548 18.73 -4.83 -16.55
CA LYS A 548 19.50 -5.01 -17.81
C LYS A 548 21.01 -4.92 -17.63
N ARG A 549 21.47 -4.38 -16.49
CA ARG A 549 22.89 -4.27 -16.16
C ARG A 549 23.46 -5.52 -15.45
N LEU A 550 22.60 -6.42 -14.96
CA LEU A 550 22.97 -7.68 -14.31
C LEU A 550 22.54 -8.88 -15.19
N SER A 551 23.49 -9.48 -15.91
CA SER A 551 23.22 -10.61 -16.83
C SER A 551 23.74 -11.97 -16.31
N PHE A 552 24.25 -12.01 -15.09
CA PHE A 552 24.83 -13.18 -14.43
C PHE A 552 24.75 -13.00 -12.91
N PHE A 553 24.80 -14.10 -12.15
CA PHE A 553 24.82 -14.10 -10.68
C PHE A 553 26.21 -14.56 -10.22
N LEU A 554 26.89 -13.75 -9.42
CA LEU A 554 28.26 -14.05 -9.01
C LEU A 554 28.27 -14.61 -7.59
N ALA A 555 28.23 -15.92 -7.46
CA ALA A 555 28.37 -16.62 -6.18
C ALA A 555 29.12 -17.93 -6.39
N ASP A 556 29.77 -18.45 -5.34
CA ASP A 556 30.22 -19.85 -5.38
C ASP A 556 28.97 -20.75 -5.44
N PRO A 557 28.76 -21.56 -6.49
CA PRO A 557 27.63 -22.48 -6.56
C PRO A 557 27.60 -23.48 -5.39
N ASN A 558 28.74 -23.77 -4.77
CA ASN A 558 28.86 -24.63 -3.59
C ASN A 558 28.80 -23.84 -2.27
N GLY A 559 28.73 -22.51 -2.33
CA GLY A 559 28.52 -21.67 -1.15
C GLY A 559 27.18 -21.99 -0.49
N VAL A 560 27.18 -22.01 0.84
CA VAL A 560 26.03 -22.37 1.67
C VAL A 560 25.44 -21.09 2.28
N PRO A 561 24.40 -20.48 1.68
CA PRO A 561 23.70 -19.38 2.31
C PRO A 561 23.02 -19.83 3.60
N ASP A 562 23.03 -18.97 4.62
CA ASP A 562 22.31 -19.25 5.85
C ASP A 562 20.87 -18.75 5.73
N LEU A 563 19.94 -19.69 5.52
CA LEU A 563 18.52 -19.41 5.27
C LEU A 563 17.65 -20.12 6.32
N ILE A 564 16.57 -19.47 6.73
CA ILE A 564 15.62 -20.05 7.68
C ILE A 564 14.21 -19.49 7.46
N PRO A 565 13.15 -20.32 7.53
CA PRO A 565 11.76 -19.84 7.56
C PRO A 565 11.49 -18.90 8.73
N ALA A 566 10.68 -17.85 8.50
CA ALA A 566 10.42 -16.81 9.49
C ALA A 566 9.67 -17.30 10.73
N ASP A 567 8.79 -18.29 10.59
CA ASP A 567 8.08 -18.95 11.68
C ASP A 567 9.03 -19.68 12.63
N MET A 568 10.07 -20.34 12.12
CA MET A 568 11.11 -20.96 12.96
C MET A 568 11.91 -19.92 13.76
N VAL A 569 12.14 -18.72 13.20
CA VAL A 569 12.77 -17.62 13.92
C VAL A 569 11.87 -17.16 15.06
N VAL A 570 10.58 -16.93 14.80
CA VAL A 570 9.59 -16.52 15.82
C VAL A 570 9.48 -17.57 16.92
N ASN A 571 9.38 -18.85 16.56
CA ASN A 571 9.32 -19.95 17.52
C ASN A 571 10.59 -20.02 18.39
N THR A 572 11.77 -19.83 17.79
CA THR A 572 13.04 -19.76 18.53
C THR A 572 13.02 -18.61 19.53
N MET A 573 12.53 -17.43 19.13
CA MET A 573 12.42 -16.25 20.01
C MET A 573 11.49 -16.52 21.19
N LEU A 574 10.30 -17.08 20.94
CA LEU A 574 9.32 -17.39 21.98
C LEU A 574 9.87 -18.42 22.99
N VAL A 575 10.52 -19.48 22.50
CA VAL A 575 11.12 -20.51 23.36
C VAL A 575 12.31 -19.96 24.13
N ALA A 576 13.13 -19.10 23.52
CA ALA A 576 14.22 -18.41 24.20
C ALA A 576 13.71 -17.51 25.34
N MET A 577 12.60 -16.78 25.10
CA MET A 577 11.95 -15.96 26.13
C MET A 577 11.51 -16.80 27.32
N VAL A 578 10.80 -17.91 27.07
CA VAL A 578 10.31 -18.80 28.14
C VAL A 578 11.47 -19.43 28.91
N ALA A 579 12.53 -19.88 28.21
CA ALA A 579 13.68 -20.49 28.85
C ALA A 579 14.38 -19.52 29.82
N HIS A 580 14.38 -18.23 29.50
CA HIS A 580 15.05 -17.20 30.31
C HIS A 580 14.15 -16.49 31.32
N ALA A 581 12.83 -16.68 31.26
CA ALA A 581 11.87 -15.96 32.11
C ALA A 581 12.11 -16.07 33.63
N ASN A 582 12.77 -17.15 34.09
CA ASN A 582 13.07 -17.41 35.51
C ASN A 582 14.57 -17.69 35.78
N GLN A 583 15.45 -17.40 34.82
CA GLN A 583 16.89 -17.63 34.98
C GLN A 583 17.61 -16.35 35.40
N ARG A 584 18.75 -16.50 36.09
CA ARG A 584 19.62 -15.36 36.40
C ARG A 584 20.06 -14.65 35.10
N PRO A 585 20.33 -13.33 35.15
CA PRO A 585 20.69 -12.57 33.95
C PRO A 585 21.93 -13.20 33.31
N SER A 586 21.76 -13.72 32.09
CA SER A 586 22.85 -14.25 31.29
C SER A 586 22.72 -13.78 29.84
N GLN A 587 23.82 -13.33 29.28
CA GLN A 587 23.88 -13.01 27.85
C GLN A 587 24.03 -14.32 27.08
N THR A 588 23.01 -14.69 26.31
CA THR A 588 23.05 -15.89 25.46
C THR A 588 22.71 -15.51 24.04
N ILE A 589 23.60 -15.84 23.10
CA ILE A 589 23.34 -15.70 21.68
C ILE A 589 22.74 -17.01 21.17
N TYR A 590 21.55 -16.91 20.59
CA TYR A 590 20.90 -18.00 19.87
C TYR A 590 20.97 -17.71 18.37
N HIS A 591 21.85 -18.42 17.68
CA HIS A 591 21.90 -18.39 16.23
C HIS A 591 20.96 -19.46 15.68
N ILE A 592 19.90 -19.06 14.98
CA ILE A 592 19.03 -19.97 14.25
C ILE A 592 19.35 -19.85 12.75
N GLY A 593 19.98 -20.90 12.24
CA GLY A 593 20.43 -20.98 10.85
C GLY A 593 20.41 -22.43 10.40
N SER A 594 20.39 -22.63 9.09
CA SER A 594 20.38 -23.96 8.49
C SER A 594 21.76 -24.41 8.02
N SER A 595 22.69 -23.47 7.82
CA SER A 595 24.02 -23.71 7.23
C SER A 595 24.79 -24.89 7.86
N LYS A 596 24.64 -25.12 9.17
CA LYS A 596 25.29 -26.23 9.88
C LYS A 596 24.51 -27.54 9.88
N ARG A 597 23.18 -27.48 9.92
CA ARG A 597 22.31 -28.64 10.20
C ARG A 597 21.61 -29.21 8.99
N ASN A 598 21.22 -28.33 8.08
CA ASN A 598 20.48 -28.63 6.87
C ASN A 598 20.92 -27.67 5.75
N PRO A 599 22.21 -27.74 5.36
CA PRO A 599 22.79 -26.82 4.40
C PRO A 599 22.09 -26.93 3.04
N MET A 600 21.87 -25.79 2.42
CA MET A 600 21.47 -25.66 1.02
C MET A 600 22.54 -24.85 0.31
N THR A 601 22.89 -25.21 -0.91
CA THR A 601 23.86 -24.46 -1.71
C THR A 601 23.19 -23.44 -2.64
N TYR A 602 23.93 -22.44 -3.10
CA TYR A 602 23.45 -21.54 -4.16
C TYR A 602 23.04 -22.27 -5.44
N ARG A 603 23.67 -23.42 -5.72
CA ARG A 603 23.25 -24.31 -6.81
C ARG A 603 21.84 -24.86 -6.60
N ASN A 604 21.53 -25.36 -5.40
CA ASN A 604 20.18 -25.83 -5.09
C ASN A 604 19.14 -24.71 -5.25
N PHE A 605 19.44 -23.51 -4.77
CA PHE A 605 18.57 -22.35 -4.96
C PHE A 605 18.33 -22.04 -6.44
N GLY A 606 19.39 -22.06 -7.25
CA GLY A 606 19.29 -21.90 -8.71
C GLY A 606 18.44 -22.98 -9.37
N ASP A 607 18.60 -24.24 -8.96
CA ASP A 607 17.84 -25.39 -9.46
C ASP A 607 16.34 -25.29 -9.10
N TYR A 608 16.01 -24.90 -7.87
CA TYR A 608 14.62 -24.68 -7.45
C TYR A 608 13.98 -23.52 -8.23
N GLY A 609 14.69 -22.40 -8.38
CA GLY A 609 14.22 -21.26 -9.16
C GLY A 609 13.98 -21.64 -10.62
N PHE A 610 14.95 -22.32 -11.25
CA PHE A 610 14.82 -22.79 -12.63
C PHE A 610 13.64 -23.76 -12.79
N THR A 611 13.49 -24.72 -11.88
CA THR A 611 12.38 -25.69 -11.89
C THR A 611 11.03 -24.99 -11.76
N TYR A 612 10.89 -24.10 -10.77
CA TYR A 612 9.67 -23.34 -10.53
C TYR A 612 9.28 -22.49 -11.74
N PHE A 613 10.19 -21.64 -12.24
CA PHE A 613 9.89 -20.71 -13.32
C PHE A 613 9.88 -21.36 -14.70
N THR A 614 10.39 -22.57 -14.87
CA THR A 614 10.17 -23.36 -16.10
C THR A 614 8.80 -24.01 -16.10
N GLY A 615 8.37 -24.57 -14.95
CA GLY A 615 7.05 -25.17 -14.80
C GLY A 615 5.91 -24.13 -14.71
N LYS A 616 6.20 -22.96 -14.15
CA LYS A 616 5.28 -21.83 -13.96
C LYS A 616 5.94 -20.54 -14.48
N PRO A 617 6.09 -20.38 -15.81
CA PRO A 617 6.76 -19.23 -16.38
C PRO A 617 6.02 -17.94 -16.07
N TRP A 618 6.77 -16.93 -15.67
CA TRP A 618 6.25 -15.56 -15.60
C TRP A 618 5.80 -15.16 -17.00
N ILE A 619 4.63 -14.53 -17.10
CA ILE A 619 4.14 -14.07 -18.40
C ILE A 619 4.52 -12.61 -18.56
N GLY A 620 5.29 -12.32 -19.59
CA GLY A 620 5.70 -10.98 -19.95
C GLY A 620 4.52 -10.07 -20.30
N LYS A 621 4.79 -8.77 -20.36
CA LYS A 621 3.80 -7.76 -20.77
C LYS A 621 3.25 -7.99 -22.20
N ASP A 622 3.97 -8.73 -23.02
CA ASP A 622 3.60 -9.12 -24.38
C ASP A 622 2.74 -10.41 -24.42
N GLY A 623 2.31 -10.92 -23.27
CA GLY A 623 1.52 -12.13 -23.14
C GLY A 623 2.32 -13.43 -23.36
N LYS A 624 3.62 -13.35 -23.63
CA LYS A 624 4.46 -14.54 -23.87
C LYS A 624 5.09 -15.03 -22.57
N PRO A 625 5.21 -16.35 -22.36
CA PRO A 625 5.96 -16.88 -21.24
C PRO A 625 7.43 -16.46 -21.37
N VAL A 626 7.95 -15.84 -20.31
CA VAL A 626 9.37 -15.52 -20.19
C VAL A 626 10.13 -16.84 -20.14
N LYS A 627 10.95 -17.08 -21.16
CA LYS A 627 11.83 -18.25 -21.19
C LYS A 627 12.95 -18.04 -20.17
N VAL A 628 12.89 -18.78 -19.08
CA VAL A 628 13.93 -18.77 -18.06
C VAL A 628 15.00 -19.78 -18.46
N GLY A 629 16.24 -19.30 -18.62
CA GLY A 629 17.41 -20.17 -18.75
C GLY A 629 18.00 -20.48 -17.38
N TRP A 630 18.79 -21.55 -17.27
CA TRP A 630 19.53 -21.81 -16.03
C TRP A 630 20.47 -20.62 -15.75
N PRO A 631 20.46 -20.07 -14.51
CA PRO A 631 21.18 -18.84 -14.20
C PRO A 631 22.69 -19.05 -14.41
N ARG A 632 23.38 -18.14 -15.10
CA ARG A 632 24.84 -18.22 -15.22
C ARG A 632 25.48 -17.86 -13.89
N ILE A 633 25.92 -18.87 -13.14
CA ILE A 633 26.67 -18.75 -11.89
C ILE A 633 28.17 -18.87 -12.18
N MET A 634 28.96 -17.89 -11.76
CA MET A 634 30.41 -17.90 -11.91
C MET A 634 31.08 -18.20 -10.56
N GLY A 635 31.58 -19.41 -10.39
CA GLY A 635 32.09 -19.91 -9.11
C GLY A 635 33.49 -19.45 -8.71
N SER A 636 34.18 -18.64 -9.51
CA SER A 636 35.45 -18.06 -9.10
C SER A 636 35.67 -16.67 -9.70
N LEU A 637 36.44 -15.86 -8.97
CA LEU A 637 36.86 -14.54 -9.39
C LEU A 637 37.65 -14.62 -10.71
N THR A 638 38.46 -15.67 -10.91
CA THR A 638 39.21 -15.90 -12.15
C THR A 638 38.30 -16.13 -13.35
N ILE A 639 37.30 -16.98 -13.22
CA ILE A 639 36.33 -17.27 -14.30
C ILE A 639 35.52 -16.02 -14.63
N PHE A 640 35.14 -15.25 -13.61
CA PHE A 640 34.49 -13.96 -13.80
C PHE A 640 35.37 -12.99 -14.59
N HIS A 641 36.63 -12.77 -14.19
CA HIS A 641 37.54 -11.88 -14.93
C HIS A 641 37.77 -12.34 -16.37
N ILE A 642 37.92 -13.64 -16.61
CA ILE A 642 38.03 -14.22 -17.95
C ILE A 642 36.77 -13.88 -18.77
N TYR A 643 35.59 -14.09 -18.21
CA TYR A 643 34.33 -13.74 -18.87
C TYR A 643 34.23 -12.24 -19.18
N VAL A 644 34.56 -11.37 -18.22
CA VAL A 644 34.57 -9.92 -18.41
C VAL A 644 35.53 -9.52 -19.53
N ALA A 645 36.73 -10.12 -19.53
CA ALA A 645 37.76 -9.85 -20.53
C ALA A 645 37.30 -10.21 -21.94
N PHE A 646 36.84 -11.44 -22.16
CA PHE A 646 36.44 -11.92 -23.47
C PHE A 646 35.14 -11.29 -23.97
N ARG A 647 34.16 -11.08 -23.08
CA ARG A 647 32.83 -10.61 -23.48
C ARG A 647 32.75 -9.10 -23.65
N TYR A 648 33.53 -8.34 -22.88
CA TYR A 648 33.41 -6.88 -22.82
C TYR A 648 34.74 -6.15 -23.07
N LEU A 649 35.85 -6.52 -22.42
CA LEU A 649 37.11 -5.75 -22.54
C LEU A 649 37.73 -5.81 -23.93
N LEU A 650 37.73 -6.97 -24.60
CA LEU A 650 38.25 -7.09 -25.97
C LEU A 650 37.46 -6.22 -26.96
N LEU A 651 36.13 -6.24 -26.87
CA LEU A 651 35.27 -5.40 -27.70
C LEU A 651 35.45 -3.91 -27.36
N LEU A 652 35.65 -3.59 -26.09
CA LEU A 652 35.91 -2.23 -25.64
C LEU A 652 37.23 -1.69 -26.22
N GLN A 653 38.29 -2.50 -26.23
CA GLN A 653 39.56 -2.16 -26.87
C GLN A 653 39.42 -1.98 -28.38
N ALA A 654 38.67 -2.86 -29.05
CA ALA A 654 38.40 -2.73 -30.49
C ALA A 654 37.62 -1.45 -30.82
N LEU A 655 36.60 -1.10 -30.00
CA LEU A 655 35.83 0.13 -30.15
C LEU A 655 36.67 1.39 -29.84
N ALA A 656 37.62 1.31 -28.90
CA ALA A 656 38.57 2.41 -28.65
C ALA A 656 39.43 2.69 -29.89
N PHE A 657 39.97 1.63 -30.50
CA PHE A 657 40.77 1.76 -31.73
C PHE A 657 39.92 2.26 -32.91
N ALA A 658 38.70 1.74 -33.08
CA ALA A 658 37.77 2.19 -34.11
C ALA A 658 37.38 3.67 -33.93
N ASN A 659 37.20 4.15 -32.70
CA ASN A 659 36.95 5.57 -32.45
C ASN A 659 38.14 6.45 -32.84
N LEU A 660 39.36 5.96 -32.63
CA LEU A 660 40.58 6.66 -33.07
C LEU A 660 40.67 6.73 -34.60
N ALA A 661 40.33 5.64 -35.29
CA ALA A 661 40.40 5.53 -36.75
C ALA A 661 39.26 6.25 -37.49
N PHE A 662 38.08 6.33 -36.88
CA PHE A 662 36.85 6.84 -37.50
C PHE A 662 36.27 8.07 -36.78
N GLY A 663 37.13 8.91 -36.18
CA GLY A 663 36.74 10.23 -35.68
C GLY A 663 35.61 10.20 -34.63
N ASN A 664 35.68 9.26 -33.68
CA ASN A 664 34.70 9.07 -32.60
C ASN A 664 33.29 8.61 -33.04
N TYR A 665 33.12 8.08 -34.25
CA TYR A 665 31.83 7.59 -34.75
C TYR A 665 31.15 6.56 -33.83
N PHE A 666 31.91 5.71 -33.14
CA PHE A 666 31.41 4.67 -32.22
C PHE A 666 31.45 5.07 -30.74
N HIS A 667 31.59 6.35 -30.42
CA HIS A 667 31.85 6.83 -29.06
C HIS A 667 30.71 6.51 -28.08
N GLY A 668 29.45 6.56 -28.54
CA GLY A 668 28.29 6.18 -27.73
C GLY A 668 28.31 4.70 -27.33
N ILE A 669 28.56 3.80 -28.28
CA ILE A 669 28.63 2.34 -28.04
C ILE A 669 29.80 2.00 -27.12
N TYR A 670 30.95 2.64 -27.32
CA TYR A 670 32.11 2.51 -26.45
C TYR A 670 31.80 2.95 -25.02
N SER A 671 31.18 4.13 -24.85
CA SER A 671 30.83 4.68 -23.53
C SER A 671 29.84 3.79 -22.79
N ASP A 672 28.82 3.28 -23.47
CA ASP A 672 27.85 2.36 -22.88
C ASP A 672 28.49 1.03 -22.45
N LEU A 673 29.38 0.48 -23.29
CA LEU A 673 30.10 -0.75 -22.96
C LEU A 673 31.05 -0.54 -21.78
N LYS A 674 31.78 0.58 -21.74
CA LYS A 674 32.67 0.95 -20.63
C LYS A 674 31.90 1.06 -19.32
N ARG A 675 30.75 1.74 -19.33
CA ARG A 675 29.88 1.86 -18.14
C ARG A 675 29.36 0.52 -17.65
N LYS A 676 28.98 -0.39 -18.57
CA LYS A 676 28.57 -1.76 -18.21
C LYS A 676 29.69 -2.52 -17.51
N VAL A 677 30.92 -2.44 -18.01
CA VAL A 677 32.10 -3.05 -17.37
C VAL A 677 32.33 -2.50 -15.97
N ASN A 678 32.32 -1.17 -15.81
CA ASN A 678 32.56 -0.52 -14.51
C ASN A 678 31.51 -0.92 -13.46
N PHE A 679 30.23 -0.90 -13.85
CA PHE A 679 29.14 -1.32 -12.97
C PHE A 679 29.28 -2.79 -12.54
N MET A 680 29.69 -3.66 -13.46
CA MET A 680 29.89 -5.08 -13.22
C MET A 680 31.00 -5.34 -12.18
N MET A 681 32.12 -4.62 -12.28
CA MET A 681 33.22 -4.69 -11.31
C MET A 681 32.80 -4.15 -9.92
N ARG A 682 31.97 -3.12 -9.87
CA ARG A 682 31.44 -2.55 -8.62
C ARG A 682 30.54 -3.52 -7.85
N LEU A 683 29.66 -4.22 -8.56
CA LEU A 683 28.79 -5.23 -7.93
C LEU A 683 29.60 -6.41 -7.38
N LEU A 684 30.63 -6.82 -8.13
CA LEU A 684 31.60 -7.79 -7.64
C LEU A 684 32.19 -7.32 -6.31
N GLU A 685 32.72 -6.10 -6.22
CA GLU A 685 33.34 -5.59 -4.97
C GLU A 685 32.37 -5.56 -3.78
N LEU A 686 31.11 -5.15 -4.01
CA LEU A 686 30.12 -5.03 -2.95
C LEU A 686 29.66 -6.39 -2.42
N TYR A 687 29.43 -7.35 -3.31
CA TYR A 687 28.81 -8.62 -2.96
C TYR A 687 29.80 -9.77 -2.78
N MET A 688 31.04 -9.65 -3.26
CA MET A 688 32.05 -10.70 -3.14
C MET A 688 32.28 -11.18 -1.70
N PRO A 689 32.37 -10.30 -0.68
CA PRO A 689 32.54 -10.74 0.70
C PRO A 689 31.38 -11.59 1.23
N TYR A 690 30.20 -11.50 0.63
CA TYR A 690 28.99 -12.22 1.06
C TYR A 690 28.75 -13.47 0.22
N LEU A 691 28.93 -13.38 -1.10
CA LEU A 691 28.63 -14.46 -2.05
C LEU A 691 29.74 -15.51 -2.16
N PHE A 692 30.94 -15.22 -1.62
CA PHE A 692 32.06 -16.16 -1.46
C PHE A 692 32.44 -16.37 0.02
N PHE A 693 31.53 -16.05 0.94
CA PHE A 693 31.70 -16.38 2.35
C PHE A 693 31.42 -17.87 2.57
N HIS A 694 32.43 -18.59 3.08
CA HIS A 694 32.32 -20.03 3.39
C HIS A 694 32.10 -20.31 4.89
N GLY A 695 31.82 -19.28 5.69
CA GLY A 695 31.60 -19.46 7.11
C GLY A 695 30.30 -20.21 7.39
N VAL A 696 30.37 -21.18 8.30
CA VAL A 696 29.21 -21.89 8.84
C VAL A 696 29.01 -21.44 10.28
N PHE A 697 27.82 -20.96 10.60
CA PHE A 697 27.52 -20.42 11.92
C PHE A 697 27.21 -21.54 12.94
N ASP A 698 27.73 -21.40 14.16
CA ASP A 698 27.51 -22.38 15.22
C ASP A 698 26.15 -22.18 15.90
N ASP A 699 25.37 -23.24 16.05
CA ASP A 699 24.01 -23.21 16.61
C ASP A 699 23.88 -23.97 17.94
N LYS A 700 25.00 -24.30 18.60
CA LYS A 700 25.02 -25.11 19.83
C LYS A 700 24.07 -24.61 20.91
N ASN A 701 23.97 -23.30 21.12
CA ASN A 701 23.08 -22.71 22.13
C ASN A 701 21.61 -22.93 21.77
N THR A 702 21.25 -22.71 20.50
CA THR A 702 19.90 -22.92 19.96
C THR A 702 19.50 -24.39 20.03
N GLU A 703 20.43 -25.31 19.80
CA GLU A 703 20.20 -26.75 19.96
C GLU A 703 19.98 -27.16 21.41
N LYS A 704 20.75 -26.61 22.35
CA LYS A 704 20.52 -26.83 23.78
C LYS A 704 19.14 -26.34 24.19
N LEU A 705 18.76 -25.15 23.72
CA LEU A 705 17.44 -24.56 23.95
C LEU A 705 16.33 -25.47 23.42
N ARG A 706 16.45 -25.93 22.16
CA ARG A 706 15.50 -26.85 21.52
C ARG A 706 15.33 -28.14 22.30
N ARG A 707 16.43 -28.79 22.71
CA ARG A 707 16.40 -30.03 23.49
C ARG A 707 15.77 -29.83 24.87
N ALA A 708 16.01 -28.69 25.51
CA ALA A 708 15.40 -28.37 26.79
C ALA A 708 13.88 -28.17 26.65
N ALA A 709 13.44 -27.45 25.61
CA ALA A 709 12.03 -27.22 25.32
C ALA A 709 11.28 -28.52 25.01
N GLN A 710 11.90 -29.44 24.27
CA GLN A 710 11.32 -30.76 23.95
C GLN A 710 11.16 -31.68 25.16
N LYS A 711 11.98 -31.53 26.20
CA LYS A 711 11.91 -32.36 27.41
C LYS A 711 10.87 -31.87 28.43
N ASN A 712 10.56 -30.57 28.42
CA ASN A 712 9.85 -29.91 29.52
C ASN A 712 8.43 -29.42 29.16
N SER A 713 7.96 -29.59 27.92
CA SER A 713 6.70 -28.99 27.46
C SER A 713 5.73 -30.02 26.84
N LYS A 714 4.47 -29.99 27.27
CA LYS A 714 3.34 -30.68 26.59
C LYS A 714 3.00 -30.01 25.23
N ASP A 715 3.46 -28.78 25.04
CA ASP A 715 3.21 -27.91 23.88
C ASP A 715 4.39 -27.91 22.89
N SER A 716 5.32 -28.86 23.00
CA SER A 716 6.52 -28.93 22.15
C SER A 716 6.24 -29.03 20.65
N HIS A 717 5.01 -29.38 20.28
CA HIS A 717 4.54 -29.45 18.89
C HIS A 717 4.09 -28.09 18.34
N LEU A 718 3.76 -27.11 19.19
CA LEU A 718 3.30 -25.77 18.77
C LEU A 718 4.45 -24.83 18.42
N PHE A 719 5.60 -24.96 19.07
CA PHE A 719 6.77 -24.08 18.90
C PHE A 719 7.96 -24.86 18.32
N TYR A 720 7.78 -25.43 17.12
CA TYR A 720 8.82 -26.21 16.46
C TYR A 720 9.80 -25.33 15.66
N PHE A 721 11.11 -25.61 15.75
CA PHE A 721 12.15 -24.83 15.07
C PHE A 721 13.42 -25.65 14.76
N ASP A 722 13.32 -26.95 14.47
CA ASP A 722 14.49 -27.74 14.03
C ASP A 722 14.76 -27.53 12.53
N PRO A 723 15.90 -26.93 12.13
CA PRO A 723 16.19 -26.73 10.71
C PRO A 723 16.26 -28.04 9.90
N LYS A 724 16.46 -29.19 10.55
CA LYS A 724 16.52 -30.50 9.88
C LYS A 724 15.21 -30.94 9.23
N THR A 725 14.07 -30.36 9.61
CA THR A 725 12.78 -30.71 9.00
C THR A 725 12.48 -29.92 7.74
N ILE A 726 13.30 -28.93 7.41
CA ILE A 726 13.07 -28.12 6.22
C ILE A 726 13.34 -28.99 4.99
N ASN A 727 12.28 -29.29 4.23
CA ASN A 727 12.44 -29.73 2.86
C ASN A 727 12.61 -28.48 1.98
N TRP A 728 13.85 -28.19 1.61
CA TRP A 728 14.19 -26.97 0.87
C TRP A 728 13.48 -26.87 -0.48
N GLU A 729 13.36 -27.99 -1.20
CA GLU A 729 12.68 -28.03 -2.49
C GLU A 729 11.19 -27.67 -2.31
N ASP A 730 10.50 -28.36 -1.40
CA ASP A 730 9.09 -28.09 -1.11
C ASP A 730 8.86 -26.64 -0.65
N TYR A 731 9.69 -26.16 0.29
CA TYR A 731 9.61 -24.79 0.78
C TYR A 731 9.72 -23.77 -0.35
N PHE A 732 10.70 -23.90 -1.24
CA PHE A 732 10.87 -22.94 -2.33
C PHE A 732 9.77 -23.04 -3.39
N LEU A 733 9.42 -24.25 -3.81
CA LEU A 733 8.47 -24.47 -4.89
C LEU A 733 7.02 -24.18 -4.49
N ASN A 734 6.65 -24.46 -3.24
CA ASN A 734 5.26 -24.43 -2.80
C ASN A 734 4.94 -23.31 -1.80
N ALA A 735 5.93 -22.73 -1.11
CA ALA A 735 5.71 -21.61 -0.19
C ALA A 735 6.38 -20.31 -0.66
N HIS A 736 7.71 -20.31 -0.82
CA HIS A 736 8.48 -19.07 -1.03
C HIS A 736 8.22 -18.42 -2.39
N PHE A 737 8.51 -19.10 -3.51
CA PHE A 737 8.32 -18.51 -4.84
C PHE A 737 6.86 -18.16 -5.15
N PRO A 738 5.86 -19.00 -4.81
CA PRO A 738 4.46 -18.60 -4.92
C PRO A 738 4.13 -17.33 -4.12
N GLY A 739 4.60 -17.24 -2.87
CA GLY A 739 4.39 -16.07 -2.02
C GLY A 739 5.02 -14.80 -2.58
N VAL A 740 6.23 -14.89 -3.14
CA VAL A 740 6.92 -13.77 -3.81
C VAL A 740 6.15 -13.31 -5.05
N VAL A 741 5.75 -14.25 -5.92
CA VAL A 741 4.97 -13.94 -7.13
C VAL A 741 3.63 -13.27 -6.80
N LYS A 742 2.93 -13.76 -5.77
CA LYS A 742 1.63 -13.20 -5.33
C LYS A 742 1.74 -11.74 -4.84
N ASN A 743 2.87 -11.36 -4.26
CA ASN A 743 3.05 -10.03 -3.65
C ASN A 743 3.75 -9.02 -4.57
N ILE A 744 4.62 -9.45 -5.48
CA ILE A 744 5.26 -8.57 -6.48
C ILE A 744 4.26 -8.19 -7.60
N GLY A 745 3.23 -8.99 -7.83
CA GLY A 745 2.15 -8.70 -8.77
C GLY A 745 1.03 -7.79 -8.25
N LYS A 746 1.22 -7.12 -7.10
CA LYS A 746 0.34 -6.05 -6.60
C LYS A 746 0.86 -4.69 -7.05
#